data_AF-A0A0B4F1Y5-F1
#
_entry.id   AF-A0A0B4F1Y5-F1
#
_cell.length_a   1.000
_cell.length_b   1.000
_cell.length_c   1.000
_cell.angle_alpha   90.00
_cell.angle_beta   90.00
_cell.angle_gamma   90.00
#
_symmetry.space_group_name_H-M   'P 1'
#
loop_
_entity.id
_entity.type
_entity.pdbx_description
1 polymer ?
#
loop_
_entity_poly.entity_id
_entity_poly.type
_entity_poly.pdbx_seq_one_letter_code
_entity_poly.pdbx_strand_id
1 'polypeptide(L)'
;MPAVMQCVQTITTSLPIKQPAGKAASRPRGDLDIIDIRSNRVDFNLKDEVARMVIPKDGRARKLPTLLLYDERGLQLFEDITYLDEYYLTNDEIELLKKHSVEIAATIPDGAMVIELGSGNLRKVCLLLQAFEDARKSIDYYALDLSKKELERTLSHVPDFKYVCCHGLLGTYDDGTVWLKQPSIVDRPKCILHLGSSIGNFHRDEAAEFLQSYADILKPQDSMVVGLDSCGNPDKIYHAYNDSKGITHEFILNGLINANRIYGQELFHLPDWKVIGEYVYDDEGGRHQAFLSPLQEVNILGSIIKPNERIQIEQSLKYSKIGAENLWKHAGLREIGIWTRGDEYGLHMLQKAQIPFSKAPSLYAAQTLPTLNDWQALWSTWDIVTKQMLPRQELTEQPIKLRNACIFYLGHIPTFLDIQLTKTTKLPPTDPASYATIFERGIDPDVDNPEHCHVHSEIPDEWPPVEDITAYQGRVRARLGRLYEEGVEKLPRRVARAIWVGFEHELMHIETLLYMMLQSDRTLPPPHMGIPDFERMAKRAFEARVDNEWFDVPAQEVILGMNDPESGTDNVHFGWDNEKPARKVQVHAFQARGRPITNEEYAQYLYTTNAAKIPASWSSNGLTNGTHKPNGANGTNGYKAVPTTLPDSFLSDKSVRTVYGLVPLKSALDWPVFASYDELAGCASWMGGRIPTFEEARSIYAFVESQRELLMGGRLSRKVPAVNGHLSNNGVEETPPCSSPSAVENSSALFVDLAGANVGFKHWHPVPVTSQGNTLAGQSGMGGVWEWTSSPLRRHEGFEPMELYPLYTADFFDDKHNIVLGGSWATHPRIAGRKSFVNWYQRNYPYAWVGARVVRDVE
;
A
#
# COMPACT_ATOMS: atom_id res chain seq x y z
N MET A 1 -34.94 -24.55 16.42
CA MET A 1 -35.75 -23.44 15.85
C MET A 1 -36.96 -23.02 16.72
N PRO A 2 -36.77 -22.69 18.01
CA PRO A 2 -37.65 -21.71 18.68
C PRO A 2 -36.92 -20.42 19.13
N ALA A 3 -35.61 -20.46 19.41
CA ALA A 3 -34.84 -19.32 19.92
C ALA A 3 -34.54 -18.23 18.85
N VAL A 4 -34.40 -18.62 17.57
CA VAL A 4 -34.16 -17.69 16.44
C VAL A 4 -35.33 -16.74 16.21
N MET A 5 -36.57 -17.16 16.50
CA MET A 5 -37.74 -16.28 16.44
C MET A 5 -37.76 -15.25 17.58
N GLN A 6 -37.25 -15.61 18.75
CA GLN A 6 -37.27 -14.73 19.92
C GLN A 6 -36.25 -13.59 19.79
N CYS A 7 -35.07 -13.84 19.22
CA CYS A 7 -34.05 -12.80 18.98
C CYS A 7 -34.53 -11.74 17.96
N VAL A 8 -35.20 -12.17 16.89
CA VAL A 8 -35.77 -11.23 15.89
C VAL A 8 -37.03 -10.53 16.42
N GLN A 9 -37.93 -11.25 17.11
CA GLN A 9 -39.18 -10.67 17.61
C GLN A 9 -38.98 -9.62 18.72
N THR A 10 -38.01 -9.82 19.62
CA THR A 10 -37.76 -8.90 20.75
C THR A 10 -37.25 -7.54 20.28
N ILE A 11 -36.72 -7.45 19.06
CA ILE A 11 -36.19 -6.21 18.46
C ILE A 11 -37.23 -5.54 17.51
N THR A 12 -38.27 -6.25 17.07
CA THR A 12 -39.17 -5.78 15.98
C THR A 12 -40.52 -5.16 16.38
N THR A 13 -40.90 -5.07 17.67
CA THR A 13 -42.24 -4.55 18.03
C THR A 13 -42.23 -3.10 18.52
N SER A 14 -42.62 -2.18 17.64
CA SER A 14 -43.10 -0.83 17.95
C SER A 14 -44.63 -0.83 18.05
N LEU A 15 -45.23 -0.85 19.25
CA LEU A 15 -46.67 -0.58 19.45
C LEU A 15 -46.97 0.07 20.82
N PRO A 16 -48.07 0.84 20.95
CA PRO A 16 -48.16 2.02 21.82
C PRO A 16 -48.52 1.71 23.28
N ILE A 17 -48.19 2.69 24.12
CA ILE A 17 -48.38 2.75 25.58
C ILE A 17 -49.78 2.29 26.01
N LYS A 18 -49.85 1.17 26.75
CA LYS A 18 -50.86 0.90 27.79
C LYS A 18 -50.25 0.01 28.88
N GLN A 19 -50.18 0.53 30.11
CA GLN A 19 -49.82 -0.23 31.30
C GLN A 19 -50.84 -1.35 31.56
N PRO A 20 -50.39 -2.51 32.07
CA PRO A 20 -50.82 -2.88 33.41
C PRO A 20 -49.71 -3.44 34.30
N ALA A 21 -49.92 -3.27 35.60
CA ALA A 21 -49.02 -3.57 36.70
C ALA A 21 -48.77 -5.07 36.91
N GLY A 22 -47.51 -5.41 37.21
CA GLY A 22 -47.11 -6.73 37.71
C GLY A 22 -45.59 -6.80 37.89
N LYS A 23 -45.10 -6.50 39.10
CA LYS A 23 -43.68 -6.60 39.46
C LYS A 23 -43.23 -8.07 39.47
N ALA A 24 -42.39 -8.46 38.51
CA ALA A 24 -41.48 -9.59 38.65
C ALA A 24 -40.04 -9.04 38.68
N ALA A 25 -39.31 -9.36 39.75
CA ALA A 25 -37.97 -8.83 40.00
C ALA A 25 -36.94 -9.46 39.04
N SER A 26 -36.32 -8.63 38.19
CA SER A 26 -35.11 -8.98 37.44
C SER A 26 -33.86 -8.71 38.30
N ARG A 27 -32.88 -9.62 38.22
CA ARG A 27 -31.53 -9.42 38.77
C ARG A 27 -30.86 -8.20 38.10
N PRO A 28 -29.95 -7.48 38.78
CA PRO A 28 -29.27 -6.34 38.18
C PRO A 28 -28.38 -6.83 37.04
N ARG A 29 -28.55 -6.24 35.84
CA ARG A 29 -27.63 -6.42 34.70
C ARG A 29 -26.26 -5.88 35.14
N GLY A 30 -25.20 -6.64 34.89
CA GLY A 30 -23.82 -6.15 35.08
C GLY A 30 -23.57 -4.94 34.18
N ASP A 31 -22.72 -4.02 34.62
CA ASP A 31 -22.34 -2.85 33.83
C ASP A 31 -21.86 -3.28 32.44
N LEU A 32 -22.39 -2.62 31.40
CA LEU A 32 -21.98 -2.85 30.00
C LEU A 32 -20.51 -2.46 29.84
N ASP A 33 -19.69 -3.37 29.33
CA ASP A 33 -18.27 -3.13 29.12
C ASP A 33 -18.05 -2.30 27.84
N ILE A 34 -17.91 -0.98 28.01
CA ILE A 34 -17.63 -0.02 26.93
C ILE A 34 -16.25 0.59 27.16
N ILE A 35 -15.34 0.32 26.22
CA ILE A 35 -13.97 0.79 26.23
C ILE A 35 -13.89 2.07 25.39
N ASP A 36 -13.46 3.16 26.00
CA ASP A 36 -13.18 4.41 25.28
C ASP A 36 -11.79 4.34 24.65
N ILE A 37 -11.74 4.24 23.33
CA ILE A 37 -10.49 4.15 22.56
C ILE A 37 -10.17 5.45 21.84
N ARG A 38 -10.98 6.49 22.02
CA ARG A 38 -10.76 7.81 21.39
C ARG A 38 -9.42 8.37 21.83
N SER A 39 -8.60 8.76 20.86
CA SER A 39 -7.36 9.46 21.15
C SER A 39 -7.63 10.96 21.47
N ASN A 40 -6.89 11.54 22.44
CA ASN A 40 -6.90 12.99 22.76
C ASN A 40 -6.36 13.89 21.62
N ARG A 41 -6.27 13.38 20.39
CA ARG A 41 -5.61 14.01 19.26
C ARG A 41 -6.62 14.85 18.49
N VAL A 42 -6.46 16.18 18.60
CA VAL A 42 -7.12 17.23 17.80
C VAL A 42 -8.62 16.99 17.56
N ASP A 43 -9.46 17.70 18.32
CA ASP A 43 -10.89 17.81 18.05
C ASP A 43 -11.15 17.94 16.54
N PHE A 44 -11.72 16.89 15.94
CA PHE A 44 -12.24 16.94 14.58
C PHE A 44 -13.27 18.06 14.53
N ASN A 45 -12.93 19.18 13.91
CA ASN A 45 -13.87 20.29 13.81
C ASN A 45 -14.70 20.12 12.54
N LEU A 46 -15.83 19.42 12.67
CA LEU A 46 -16.83 19.26 11.61
C LEU A 46 -17.29 20.64 11.07
N LYS A 47 -17.17 21.74 11.83
CA LYS A 47 -17.37 23.10 11.30
C LYS A 47 -16.39 23.43 10.19
N ASP A 48 -15.09 23.26 10.45
CA ASP A 48 -14.05 23.62 9.49
C ASP A 48 -14.16 22.78 8.21
N GLU A 49 -14.56 21.51 8.34
CA GLU A 49 -14.81 20.65 7.18
C GLU A 49 -16.01 21.12 6.35
N VAL A 50 -17.14 21.41 6.99
CA VAL A 50 -18.32 21.99 6.30
C VAL A 50 -17.92 23.28 5.59
N ALA A 51 -17.16 24.17 6.22
CA ALA A 51 -16.71 25.42 5.61
C ALA A 51 -15.83 25.16 4.37
N ARG A 52 -14.87 24.22 4.46
CA ARG A 52 -13.99 23.86 3.33
C ARG A 52 -14.72 23.24 2.16
N MET A 53 -15.71 22.37 2.41
CA MET A 53 -16.42 21.65 1.34
C MET A 53 -17.51 22.49 0.68
N VAL A 54 -18.17 23.37 1.46
CA VAL A 54 -19.14 24.32 0.93
C VAL A 54 -18.44 25.44 0.17
N ILE A 55 -17.24 25.88 0.58
CA ILE A 55 -16.47 26.96 -0.05
C ILE A 55 -15.14 26.42 -0.63
N PRO A 56 -15.20 25.69 -1.78
CA PRO A 56 -14.00 25.16 -2.40
C PRO A 56 -13.11 26.28 -2.94
N LYS A 57 -11.79 26.18 -2.72
CA LYS A 57 -10.80 27.22 -3.10
C LYS A 57 -10.40 27.17 -4.58
N ASP A 58 -10.80 26.15 -5.32
CA ASP A 58 -10.27 25.76 -6.63
C ASP A 58 -11.35 25.50 -7.70
N GLY A 59 -12.57 26.00 -7.48
CA GLY A 59 -13.66 25.86 -8.45
C GLY A 59 -14.25 24.44 -8.57
N ARG A 60 -13.90 23.53 -7.65
CA ARG A 60 -14.53 22.20 -7.55
C ARG A 60 -16.02 22.30 -7.21
N ALA A 61 -16.76 21.23 -7.52
CA ALA A 61 -18.16 21.10 -7.10
C ALA A 61 -18.28 21.12 -5.57
N ARG A 62 -19.28 21.86 -5.06
CA ARG A 62 -19.54 21.96 -3.62
C ARG A 62 -20.02 20.63 -3.06
N LYS A 63 -19.57 20.30 -1.86
CA LYS A 63 -19.99 19.09 -1.13
C LYS A 63 -20.34 19.42 0.32
N LEU A 64 -20.97 18.47 0.99
CA LEU A 64 -21.14 18.44 2.44
C LEU A 64 -20.62 17.09 2.97
N PRO A 65 -20.01 17.08 4.16
CA PRO A 65 -19.52 15.83 4.75
C PRO A 65 -20.70 14.93 5.13
N THR A 66 -20.63 13.66 4.72
CA THR A 66 -21.62 12.61 5.04
C THR A 66 -21.85 12.44 6.54
N LEU A 67 -20.84 12.76 7.37
CA LEU A 67 -20.95 12.71 8.84
C LEU A 67 -22.09 13.57 9.39
N LEU A 68 -22.47 14.63 8.70
CA LEU A 68 -23.64 15.43 9.10
C LEU A 68 -24.91 14.60 9.18
N LEU A 69 -25.02 13.53 8.39
CA LEU A 69 -26.20 12.68 8.33
C LEU A 69 -26.35 11.76 9.55
N TYR A 70 -25.31 11.55 10.36
CA TYR A 70 -25.26 10.49 11.38
C TYR A 70 -25.22 11.02 12.82
N ASP A 71 -25.96 12.10 13.12
CA ASP A 71 -26.27 12.43 14.51
C ASP A 71 -27.31 11.47 15.11
N GLU A 72 -27.67 11.65 16.39
CA GLU A 72 -28.63 10.78 17.10
C GLU A 72 -29.95 10.61 16.32
N ARG A 73 -30.47 11.69 15.72
CA ARG A 73 -31.69 11.64 14.90
C ARG A 73 -31.44 10.96 13.55
N GLY A 74 -30.31 11.26 12.92
CA GLY A 74 -29.89 10.67 11.68
C GLY A 74 -29.77 9.15 11.75
N LEU A 75 -29.19 8.62 12.83
CA LEU A 75 -29.09 7.18 13.07
C LEU A 75 -30.47 6.52 13.21
N GLN A 76 -31.43 7.17 13.86
CA GLN A 76 -32.81 6.67 13.94
C GLN A 76 -33.49 6.65 12.57
N LEU A 77 -33.33 7.71 11.78
CA LEU A 77 -33.87 7.77 10.41
C LEU A 77 -33.24 6.71 9.51
N PHE A 78 -31.93 6.49 9.63
CA PHE A 78 -31.25 5.42 8.91
C PHE A 78 -31.74 4.04 9.37
N GLU A 79 -31.96 3.85 10.67
CA GLU A 79 -32.59 2.63 11.19
C GLU A 79 -33.97 2.42 10.55
N ASP A 80 -34.82 3.44 10.47
CA ASP A 80 -36.13 3.37 9.80
C ASP A 80 -35.99 3.00 8.30
N ILE A 81 -35.01 3.57 7.58
CA ILE A 81 -34.69 3.20 6.20
C ILE A 81 -34.37 1.71 6.09
N THR A 82 -33.63 1.13 7.05
CA THR A 82 -33.26 -0.28 7.00
C THR A 82 -34.45 -1.25 7.12
N TYR A 83 -35.63 -0.79 7.52
CA TYR A 83 -36.87 -1.56 7.55
C TYR A 83 -37.75 -1.38 6.31
N LEU A 84 -37.37 -0.52 5.36
CA LEU A 84 -38.12 -0.33 4.12
C LEU A 84 -37.88 -1.49 3.15
N ASP A 85 -38.96 -1.96 2.52
CA ASP A 85 -38.88 -3.00 1.48
C ASP A 85 -38.07 -2.53 0.26
N GLU A 86 -38.13 -1.22 -0.04
CA GLU A 86 -37.36 -0.57 -1.12
C GLU A 86 -35.84 -0.61 -0.84
N TYR A 87 -35.42 -0.58 0.42
CA TYR A 87 -34.01 -0.68 0.82
C TYR A 87 -33.56 -2.14 0.96
N TYR A 88 -33.46 -2.82 -0.18
CA TYR A 88 -33.21 -4.26 -0.27
C TYR A 88 -31.98 -4.78 0.49
N LEU A 89 -30.95 -3.94 0.63
CA LEU A 89 -29.62 -4.30 1.14
C LEU A 89 -29.66 -5.00 2.50
N THR A 90 -30.45 -4.47 3.43
CA THR A 90 -30.56 -5.02 4.79
C THR A 90 -31.17 -6.41 4.76
N ASN A 91 -32.25 -6.60 3.99
CA ASN A 91 -32.96 -7.88 3.92
C ASN A 91 -32.16 -8.94 3.16
N ASP A 92 -31.47 -8.54 2.09
CA ASP A 92 -30.57 -9.40 1.32
C ASP A 92 -29.42 -9.91 2.20
N GLU A 93 -28.78 -9.02 2.97
CA GLU A 93 -27.71 -9.40 3.90
C GLU A 93 -28.21 -10.29 5.05
N ILE A 94 -29.38 -9.98 5.64
CA ILE A 94 -29.99 -10.82 6.69
C ILE A 94 -30.31 -12.22 6.17
N GLU A 95 -30.81 -12.36 4.94
CA GLU A 95 -31.07 -13.66 4.34
C GLU A 95 -29.79 -14.48 4.19
N LEU A 96 -28.72 -13.86 3.68
CA LEU A 96 -27.42 -14.51 3.55
C LEU A 96 -26.88 -14.96 4.91
N LEU A 97 -26.93 -14.10 5.93
CA LEU A 97 -26.49 -14.44 7.28
C LEU A 97 -27.32 -15.58 7.88
N LYS A 98 -28.64 -15.59 7.70
CA LYS A 98 -29.48 -16.72 8.17
C LYS A 98 -29.10 -18.04 7.52
N LYS A 99 -28.71 -18.01 6.24
CA LYS A 99 -28.37 -19.21 5.47
C LYS A 99 -26.95 -19.70 5.75
N HIS A 100 -26.00 -18.78 5.94
CA HIS A 100 -24.56 -19.08 5.93
C HIS A 100 -23.81 -18.73 7.22
N SER A 101 -24.47 -18.22 8.27
CA SER A 101 -23.78 -17.85 9.53
C SER A 101 -22.98 -18.99 10.14
N VAL A 102 -23.45 -20.24 10.02
CA VAL A 102 -22.73 -21.43 10.51
C VAL A 102 -21.43 -21.66 9.73
N GLU A 103 -21.45 -21.49 8.40
CA GLU A 103 -20.27 -21.62 7.55
C GLU A 103 -19.27 -20.49 7.84
N ILE A 104 -19.75 -19.25 7.94
CA ILE A 104 -18.93 -18.08 8.28
C ILE A 104 -18.29 -18.29 9.67
N ALA A 105 -19.10 -18.66 10.66
CA ALA A 105 -18.62 -18.92 12.03
C ALA A 105 -17.60 -20.06 12.07
N ALA A 106 -17.72 -21.09 11.23
CA ALA A 106 -16.77 -22.21 11.18
C ALA A 106 -15.36 -21.76 10.78
N THR A 107 -15.22 -20.78 9.89
CA THR A 107 -13.92 -20.27 9.40
C THR A 107 -13.16 -19.40 10.41
N ILE A 108 -13.87 -18.75 11.34
CA ILE A 108 -13.27 -17.86 12.33
C ILE A 108 -12.78 -18.70 13.52
N PRO A 109 -11.50 -18.61 13.95
CA PRO A 109 -10.95 -19.50 14.96
C PRO A 109 -11.58 -19.29 16.35
N ASP A 110 -11.52 -20.33 17.18
CA ASP A 110 -11.86 -20.23 18.60
C ASP A 110 -10.88 -19.29 19.34
N GLY A 111 -11.38 -18.47 20.27
CA GLY A 111 -10.62 -17.44 20.98
C GLY A 111 -10.39 -16.15 20.18
N ALA A 112 -11.02 -16.00 19.01
CA ALA A 112 -10.88 -14.82 18.17
C ALA A 112 -11.62 -13.59 18.73
N MET A 113 -11.07 -12.41 18.41
CA MET A 113 -11.76 -11.14 18.55
C MET A 113 -12.55 -10.86 17.27
N VAL A 114 -13.83 -10.51 17.37
CA VAL A 114 -14.68 -10.14 16.24
C VAL A 114 -15.04 -8.66 16.39
N ILE A 115 -14.52 -7.81 15.52
CA ILE A 115 -14.69 -6.36 15.61
C ILE A 115 -15.61 -5.90 14.48
N GLU A 116 -16.80 -5.40 14.80
CA GLU A 116 -17.73 -4.84 13.82
C GLU A 116 -17.59 -3.32 13.72
N LEU A 117 -17.29 -2.85 12.52
CA LEU A 117 -17.13 -1.45 12.19
C LEU A 117 -18.49 -0.84 11.87
N GLY A 118 -18.97 0.09 12.70
CA GLY A 118 -20.26 0.74 12.50
C GLY A 118 -21.42 -0.21 12.79
N SER A 119 -21.48 -0.71 14.03
CA SER A 119 -22.32 -1.86 14.43
C SER A 119 -23.84 -1.63 14.32
N GLY A 120 -24.28 -0.37 14.29
CA GLY A 120 -25.70 -0.03 14.13
C GLY A 120 -26.58 -0.76 15.16
N ASN A 121 -27.75 -1.26 14.74
CA ASN A 121 -28.72 -1.90 15.66
C ASN A 121 -28.48 -3.40 15.94
N LEU A 122 -27.32 -3.95 15.58
CA LEU A 122 -26.89 -5.34 15.87
C LEU A 122 -27.79 -6.47 15.33
N ARG A 123 -28.87 -6.17 14.62
CA ARG A 123 -29.82 -7.20 14.10
C ARG A 123 -29.15 -8.23 13.21
N LYS A 124 -28.17 -7.78 12.43
CA LYS A 124 -27.43 -8.61 11.47
C LYS A 124 -26.42 -9.48 12.20
N VAL A 125 -25.58 -8.86 13.03
CA VAL A 125 -24.49 -9.55 13.71
C VAL A 125 -24.97 -10.59 14.71
N CYS A 126 -26.13 -10.37 15.36
CA CYS A 126 -26.74 -11.35 16.27
C CYS A 126 -26.95 -12.74 15.63
N LEU A 127 -27.16 -12.82 14.31
CA LEU A 127 -27.25 -14.10 13.59
C LEU A 127 -25.91 -14.86 13.59
N LEU A 128 -24.80 -14.12 13.54
CA LEU A 128 -23.45 -14.66 13.58
C LEU A 128 -23.02 -14.95 15.03
N LEU A 129 -23.36 -14.07 15.98
CA LEU A 129 -23.12 -14.31 17.42
C LEU A 129 -23.81 -15.58 17.89
N GLN A 130 -25.06 -15.82 17.48
CA GLN A 130 -25.76 -17.07 17.77
C GLN A 130 -25.07 -18.29 17.15
N ALA A 131 -24.52 -18.16 15.94
CA ALA A 131 -23.79 -19.26 15.30
C ALA A 131 -22.48 -19.60 16.05
N PHE A 132 -21.78 -18.60 16.61
CA PHE A 132 -20.63 -18.84 17.49
C PHE A 132 -21.04 -19.53 18.80
N GLU A 133 -22.13 -19.07 19.42
CA GLU A 133 -22.68 -19.66 20.63
C GLU A 133 -23.07 -21.14 20.41
N ASP A 134 -23.79 -21.43 19.32
CA ASP A 134 -24.22 -22.78 18.97
C ASP A 134 -23.01 -23.70 18.68
N ALA A 135 -21.94 -23.15 18.09
CA ALA A 135 -20.67 -23.83 17.85
C ALA A 135 -19.79 -23.93 19.12
N ARG A 136 -20.18 -23.29 20.22
CA ARG A 136 -19.43 -23.20 21.49
C ARG A 136 -18.02 -22.61 21.33
N LYS A 137 -17.86 -21.65 20.41
CA LYS A 137 -16.60 -20.92 20.24
C LYS A 137 -16.54 -19.77 21.24
N SER A 138 -15.44 -19.66 21.96
CA SER A 138 -15.11 -18.53 22.82
C SER A 138 -14.80 -17.33 21.93
N ILE A 139 -15.67 -16.33 21.90
CA ILE A 139 -15.52 -15.13 21.04
C ILE A 139 -15.68 -13.87 21.88
N ASP A 140 -14.75 -12.93 21.70
CA ASP A 140 -14.93 -11.55 22.17
C ASP A 140 -15.41 -10.69 21.00
N TYR A 141 -16.68 -10.30 21.04
CA TYR A 141 -17.30 -9.42 20.06
C TYR A 141 -17.19 -7.96 20.51
N TYR A 142 -16.75 -7.08 19.61
CA TYR A 142 -16.58 -5.65 19.82
C TYR A 142 -17.42 -4.87 18.81
N ALA A 143 -18.42 -4.16 19.31
CA ALA A 143 -19.20 -3.18 18.57
C ALA A 143 -18.45 -1.84 18.56
N LEU A 144 -17.91 -1.41 17.41
CA LEU A 144 -17.24 -0.12 17.28
C LEU A 144 -18.22 0.95 16.77
N ASP A 145 -18.45 1.98 17.59
CA ASP A 145 -19.33 3.10 17.27
C ASP A 145 -18.85 4.41 17.94
N LEU A 146 -19.35 5.54 17.46
CA LEU A 146 -19.03 6.89 17.96
C LEU A 146 -19.94 7.31 19.11
N SER A 147 -21.14 6.75 19.17
CA SER A 147 -22.15 7.17 20.11
C SER A 147 -22.16 6.21 21.30
N LYS A 148 -21.65 6.68 22.44
CA LYS A 148 -21.73 5.94 23.70
C LYS A 148 -23.17 5.52 24.02
N LYS A 149 -24.14 6.41 23.80
CA LYS A 149 -25.56 6.12 24.02
C LYS A 149 -26.07 5.00 23.11
N GLU A 150 -25.63 4.96 21.86
CA GLU A 150 -26.04 3.89 20.94
C GLU A 150 -25.36 2.57 21.28
N LEU A 151 -24.10 2.58 21.69
CA LEU A 151 -23.43 1.37 22.24
C LEU A 151 -24.19 0.84 23.46
N GLU A 152 -24.53 1.71 24.42
CA GLU A 152 -25.31 1.35 25.60
C GLU A 152 -26.69 0.78 25.19
N ARG A 153 -27.39 1.48 24.30
CA ARG A 153 -28.71 1.06 23.81
C ARG A 153 -28.61 -0.31 23.15
N THR A 154 -27.77 -0.47 22.15
CA THR A 154 -27.73 -1.65 21.29
C THR A 154 -27.20 -2.87 22.03
N LEU A 155 -26.11 -2.74 22.80
CA LEU A 155 -25.56 -3.84 23.62
C LEU A 155 -26.55 -4.29 24.70
N SER A 156 -27.39 -3.39 25.24
CA SER A 156 -28.41 -3.77 26.23
C SER A 156 -29.53 -4.67 25.70
N HIS A 157 -29.64 -4.82 24.37
CA HIS A 157 -30.61 -5.70 23.71
C HIS A 157 -30.00 -7.01 23.22
N VAL A 158 -28.68 -7.20 23.35
CA VAL A 158 -28.01 -8.44 22.95
C VAL A 158 -28.41 -9.57 23.91
N PRO A 159 -28.70 -10.78 23.42
CA PRO A 159 -28.98 -11.93 24.28
C PRO A 159 -27.80 -12.28 25.19
N ASP A 160 -28.10 -12.87 26.35
CA ASP A 160 -27.06 -13.46 27.21
C ASP A 160 -26.49 -14.71 26.53
N PHE A 161 -25.23 -14.65 26.10
CA PHE A 161 -24.48 -15.76 25.53
C PHE A 161 -23.53 -16.39 26.57
N LYS A 162 -23.25 -17.70 26.46
CA LYS A 162 -22.34 -18.40 27.38
C LYS A 162 -20.90 -18.39 26.88
N TYR A 163 -20.68 -18.46 25.57
CA TYR A 163 -19.36 -18.53 24.94
C TYR A 163 -18.98 -17.23 24.23
N VAL A 164 -19.94 -16.34 23.99
CA VAL A 164 -19.70 -15.04 23.35
C VAL A 164 -19.77 -13.92 24.40
N CYS A 165 -18.71 -13.13 24.50
CA CYS A 165 -18.66 -11.91 25.30
C CYS A 165 -18.82 -10.69 24.39
N CYS A 166 -19.69 -9.75 24.75
CA CYS A 166 -19.97 -8.57 23.92
C CYS A 166 -19.49 -7.30 24.62
N HIS A 167 -18.76 -6.48 23.89
CA HIS A 167 -18.11 -5.26 24.36
C HIS A 167 -18.42 -4.10 23.40
N GLY A 168 -18.37 -2.88 23.91
CA GLY A 168 -18.41 -1.66 23.09
C GLY A 168 -17.01 -1.05 22.94
N LEU A 169 -16.69 -0.57 21.75
CA LEU A 169 -15.54 0.29 21.49
C LEU A 169 -16.06 1.66 21.09
N LEU A 170 -15.85 2.65 21.95
CA LEU A 170 -16.21 4.04 21.67
C LEU A 170 -15.03 4.70 20.95
N GLY A 171 -15.18 4.99 19.65
CA GLY A 171 -14.13 5.63 18.86
C GLY A 171 -14.36 5.62 17.34
N THR A 172 -13.45 6.26 16.61
CA THR A 172 -13.42 6.21 15.14
C THR A 172 -12.91 4.88 14.61
N TYR A 173 -13.07 4.65 13.31
CA TYR A 173 -12.37 3.57 12.62
C TYR A 173 -10.85 3.69 12.77
N ASP A 174 -10.30 4.91 12.67
CA ASP A 174 -8.88 5.17 12.87
C ASP A 174 -8.42 4.82 14.30
N ASP A 175 -9.18 5.23 15.33
CA ASP A 175 -8.91 4.85 16.72
C ASP A 175 -8.93 3.32 16.88
N GLY A 176 -9.87 2.64 16.21
CA GLY A 176 -9.92 1.18 16.14
C GLY A 176 -8.63 0.56 15.61
N THR A 177 -8.07 1.10 14.51
CA THR A 177 -6.78 0.64 13.97
C THR A 177 -5.61 0.84 14.94
N VAL A 178 -5.61 1.94 15.71
CA VAL A 178 -4.58 2.23 16.71
C VAL A 178 -4.72 1.28 17.90
N TRP A 179 -5.94 1.05 18.37
CA TRP A 179 -6.23 0.13 19.46
C TRP A 179 -5.79 -1.31 19.12
N LEU A 180 -6.05 -1.77 17.91
CA LEU A 180 -5.65 -3.10 17.44
C LEU A 180 -4.12 -3.30 17.35
N LYS A 181 -3.32 -2.22 17.31
CA LYS A 181 -1.85 -2.27 17.29
C LYS A 181 -1.22 -2.37 18.68
N GLN A 182 -2.01 -2.30 19.75
CA GLN A 182 -1.46 -2.41 21.11
C GLN A 182 -0.81 -3.78 21.34
N PRO A 183 0.34 -3.86 22.03
CA PRO A 183 1.07 -5.13 22.23
C PRO A 183 0.25 -6.26 22.86
N SER A 184 -0.73 -5.92 23.71
CA SER A 184 -1.63 -6.90 24.33
C SER A 184 -2.68 -7.48 23.39
N ILE A 185 -2.92 -6.85 22.24
CA ILE A 185 -4.01 -7.16 21.30
C ILE A 185 -3.47 -7.67 19.97
N VAL A 186 -2.34 -7.14 19.52
CA VAL A 186 -1.78 -7.39 18.17
C VAL A 186 -1.65 -8.88 17.85
N ASP A 187 -1.32 -9.70 18.85
CA ASP A 187 -1.12 -11.14 18.67
C ASP A 187 -2.40 -11.99 18.72
N ARG A 188 -3.52 -11.43 19.16
CA ARG A 188 -4.79 -12.15 19.25
C ARG A 188 -5.37 -12.40 17.85
N PRO A 189 -5.89 -13.61 17.55
CA PRO A 189 -6.60 -13.86 16.29
C PRO A 189 -7.79 -12.93 16.18
N LYS A 190 -8.01 -12.35 15.00
CA LYS A 190 -9.08 -11.35 14.82
C LYS A 190 -9.80 -11.48 13.48
N CYS A 191 -11.09 -11.14 13.51
CA CYS A 191 -11.95 -11.01 12.34
C CYS A 191 -12.59 -9.62 12.35
N ILE A 192 -12.39 -8.84 11.28
CA ILE A 192 -13.02 -7.52 11.12
C ILE A 192 -14.32 -7.69 10.32
N LEU A 193 -15.44 -7.21 10.84
CA LEU A 193 -16.72 -7.20 10.14
C LEU A 193 -17.02 -5.78 9.66
N HIS A 194 -17.29 -5.65 8.37
CA HIS A 194 -17.78 -4.42 7.76
C HIS A 194 -19.06 -4.75 6.96
N LEU A 195 -20.17 -4.86 7.69
CA LEU A 195 -21.46 -5.30 7.16
C LEU A 195 -22.22 -4.14 6.52
N GLY A 196 -23.14 -4.46 5.61
CA GLY A 196 -23.94 -3.50 4.85
C GLY A 196 -23.28 -3.10 3.54
N SER A 197 -23.60 -1.91 3.03
CA SER A 197 -23.08 -1.39 1.75
C SER A 197 -22.33 -0.07 1.90
N SER A 198 -21.99 0.32 3.14
CA SER A 198 -21.30 1.59 3.45
C SER A 198 -19.91 1.70 2.82
N ILE A 199 -19.30 0.58 2.39
CA ILE A 199 -18.05 0.60 1.61
C ILE A 199 -18.23 1.30 0.26
N GLY A 200 -19.46 1.35 -0.26
CA GLY A 200 -19.85 2.11 -1.44
C GLY A 200 -19.90 3.62 -1.21
N ASN A 201 -19.81 4.11 0.02
CA ASN A 201 -19.83 5.54 0.29
C ASN A 201 -18.48 6.21 -0.04
N PHE A 202 -17.40 5.43 0.00
CA PHE A 202 -16.06 5.84 -0.39
C PHE A 202 -15.91 5.81 -1.90
N HIS A 203 -15.09 6.70 -2.46
CA HIS A 203 -14.57 6.45 -3.80
C HIS A 203 -13.76 5.14 -3.83
N ARG A 204 -13.66 4.47 -4.98
CA ARG A 204 -13.06 3.12 -5.07
C ARG A 204 -11.63 3.05 -4.52
N ASP A 205 -10.82 4.07 -4.78
CA ASP A 205 -9.44 4.16 -4.26
C ASP A 205 -9.44 4.38 -2.74
N GLU A 206 -10.32 5.24 -2.23
CA GLU A 206 -10.49 5.50 -0.79
C GLU A 206 -10.99 4.25 -0.05
N ALA A 207 -11.90 3.48 -0.68
CA ALA A 207 -12.37 2.20 -0.16
C ALA A 207 -11.21 1.19 -0.04
N ALA A 208 -10.34 1.14 -1.06
CA ALA A 208 -9.16 0.28 -1.04
C ALA A 208 -8.15 0.72 0.04
N GLU A 209 -7.89 2.03 0.18
CA GLU A 209 -7.03 2.59 1.22
C GLU A 209 -7.59 2.31 2.63
N PHE A 210 -8.91 2.47 2.82
CA PHE A 210 -9.60 2.15 4.07
C PHE A 210 -9.41 0.68 4.45
N LEU A 211 -9.71 -0.24 3.54
CA LEU A 211 -9.54 -1.67 3.78
C LEU A 211 -8.06 -2.06 3.99
N GLN A 212 -7.15 -1.42 3.27
CA GLN A 212 -5.70 -1.61 3.44
C GLN A 212 -5.25 -1.24 4.85
N SER A 213 -5.80 -0.17 5.44
CA SER A 213 -5.43 0.26 6.80
C SER A 213 -5.67 -0.82 7.85
N TYR A 214 -6.74 -1.62 7.69
CA TYR A 214 -7.02 -2.80 8.51
C TYR A 214 -6.16 -3.99 8.07
N ALA A 215 -6.06 -4.28 6.77
CA ALA A 215 -5.25 -5.37 6.23
C ALA A 215 -3.78 -5.32 6.68
N ASP A 216 -3.22 -4.11 6.84
CA ASP A 216 -1.85 -3.90 7.33
C ASP A 216 -1.65 -4.40 8.76
N ILE A 217 -2.71 -4.43 9.57
CA ILE A 217 -2.71 -4.87 10.97
C ILE A 217 -2.99 -6.38 11.09
N LEU A 218 -3.69 -6.95 10.11
CA LEU A 218 -4.03 -8.36 10.08
C LEU A 218 -2.78 -9.23 9.90
N LYS A 219 -2.78 -10.36 10.61
CA LYS A 219 -1.87 -11.48 10.37
C LYS A 219 -2.42 -12.40 9.27
N PRO A 220 -1.61 -13.30 8.70
CA PRO A 220 -2.06 -14.21 7.62
C PRO A 220 -3.27 -15.08 7.98
N GLN A 221 -3.45 -15.42 9.26
CA GLN A 221 -4.59 -16.21 9.76
C GLN A 221 -5.84 -15.37 10.08
N ASP A 222 -5.71 -14.05 10.18
CA ASP A 222 -6.82 -13.15 10.48
C ASP A 222 -7.68 -12.97 9.23
N SER A 223 -8.92 -12.53 9.41
CA SER A 223 -9.88 -12.38 8.32
C SER A 223 -10.67 -11.07 8.37
N MET A 224 -11.31 -10.74 7.26
CA MET A 224 -12.33 -9.70 7.18
C MET A 224 -13.58 -10.25 6.51
N VAL A 225 -14.76 -9.85 6.97
CA VAL A 225 -16.02 -10.08 6.26
C VAL A 225 -16.58 -8.74 5.83
N VAL A 226 -16.71 -8.55 4.52
CA VAL A 226 -17.19 -7.29 3.92
C VAL A 226 -18.46 -7.55 3.15
N GLY A 227 -19.51 -6.79 3.47
CA GLY A 227 -20.73 -6.71 2.66
C GLY A 227 -20.51 -5.82 1.43
N LEU A 228 -20.93 -6.28 0.26
CA LEU A 228 -20.73 -5.57 -1.00
C LEU A 228 -21.99 -5.59 -1.87
N ASP A 229 -22.41 -4.39 -2.29
CA ASP A 229 -23.55 -4.20 -3.17
C ASP A 229 -23.12 -4.23 -4.63
N SER A 230 -23.63 -5.23 -5.35
CA SER A 230 -23.35 -5.49 -6.76
C SER A 230 -24.54 -5.20 -7.66
N CYS A 231 -25.63 -4.63 -7.12
CA CYS A 231 -26.86 -4.47 -7.87
C CYS A 231 -26.65 -3.64 -9.15
N GLY A 232 -27.14 -4.20 -10.25
CA GLY A 232 -27.12 -3.57 -11.57
C GLY A 232 -28.49 -3.06 -12.03
N ASN A 233 -29.53 -3.14 -11.19
CA ASN A 233 -30.88 -2.73 -11.54
C ASN A 233 -31.10 -1.23 -11.18
N PRO A 234 -31.19 -0.33 -12.17
CA PRO A 234 -31.31 1.11 -11.91
C PRO A 234 -32.52 1.49 -11.07
N ASP A 235 -33.69 0.87 -11.32
CA ASP A 235 -34.93 1.19 -10.62
C ASP A 235 -34.86 0.75 -9.16
N LYS A 236 -34.34 -0.46 -8.91
CA LYS A 236 -34.16 -0.99 -7.54
C LYS A 236 -33.22 -0.10 -6.73
N ILE A 237 -32.13 0.35 -7.35
CA ILE A 237 -31.16 1.24 -6.71
C ILE A 237 -31.78 2.61 -6.48
N TYR A 238 -32.46 3.19 -7.47
CA TYR A 238 -33.09 4.50 -7.32
C TYR A 238 -34.06 4.51 -6.15
N HIS A 239 -34.96 3.53 -6.05
CA HIS A 239 -35.96 3.44 -4.99
C HIS A 239 -35.38 3.10 -3.61
N ALA A 240 -34.25 2.40 -3.54
CA ALA A 240 -33.57 2.17 -2.27
C ALA A 240 -33.15 3.49 -1.59
N TYR A 241 -32.77 4.50 -2.37
CA TYR A 241 -32.31 5.79 -1.85
C TYR A 241 -33.32 6.95 -2.10
N ASN A 242 -34.45 6.66 -2.73
CA ASN A 242 -35.54 7.60 -3.00
C ASN A 242 -36.86 6.89 -2.69
N ASP A 243 -37.02 6.53 -1.41
CA ASP A 243 -38.15 5.76 -0.94
C ASP A 243 -39.47 6.51 -1.09
N SER A 244 -40.54 5.76 -1.30
CA SER A 244 -41.89 6.29 -1.49
C SER A 244 -42.45 7.01 -0.25
N LYS A 245 -41.89 6.76 0.94
CA LYS A 245 -42.31 7.40 2.21
C LYS A 245 -41.55 8.68 2.53
N GLY A 246 -40.50 9.01 1.77
CA GLY A 246 -39.68 10.20 1.94
C GLY A 246 -38.70 10.15 3.12
N ILE A 247 -38.50 8.99 3.75
CA ILE A 247 -37.66 8.87 4.95
C ILE A 247 -36.18 9.12 4.60
N THR A 248 -35.71 8.68 3.43
CA THR A 248 -34.35 8.96 2.97
C THR A 248 -34.14 10.45 2.68
N HIS A 249 -35.16 11.16 2.20
CA HIS A 249 -35.08 12.62 2.03
C HIS A 249 -35.05 13.34 3.38
N GLU A 250 -35.84 12.89 4.36
CA GLU A 250 -35.77 13.37 5.74
C GLU A 250 -34.37 13.14 6.35
N PHE A 251 -33.77 11.97 6.13
CA PHE A 251 -32.42 11.64 6.55
C PHE A 251 -31.38 12.60 5.96
N ILE A 252 -31.49 12.92 4.66
CA ILE A 252 -30.58 13.86 4.00
C ILE A 252 -30.77 15.29 4.54
N LEU A 253 -32.00 15.76 4.71
CA LEU A 253 -32.30 17.09 5.27
C LEU A 253 -31.87 17.21 6.74
N ASN A 254 -31.88 16.10 7.50
CA ASN A 254 -31.36 16.08 8.87
C ASN A 254 -29.88 16.50 8.93
N GLY A 255 -29.09 16.25 7.89
CA GLY A 255 -27.72 16.75 7.79
C GLY A 255 -27.61 18.28 7.90
N LEU A 256 -28.56 19.02 7.32
CA LEU A 256 -28.62 20.47 7.43
C LEU A 256 -29.00 20.92 8.84
N ILE A 257 -29.93 20.21 9.49
CA ILE A 257 -30.31 20.45 10.89
C ILE A 257 -29.10 20.25 11.80
N ASN A 258 -28.36 19.15 11.60
CA ASN A 258 -27.16 18.86 12.37
C ASN A 258 -26.09 19.93 12.14
N ALA A 259 -25.87 20.37 10.91
CA ALA A 259 -24.97 21.48 10.61
C ALA A 259 -25.35 22.76 11.38
N ASN A 260 -26.65 23.14 11.40
CA ASN A 260 -27.12 24.28 12.19
C ASN A 260 -26.83 24.12 13.68
N ARG A 261 -27.05 22.93 14.25
CA ARG A 261 -26.75 22.63 15.67
C ARG A 261 -25.27 22.77 15.96
N ILE A 262 -24.41 22.18 15.12
CA ILE A 262 -22.96 22.27 15.26
C ILE A 262 -22.52 23.74 15.28
N TYR A 263 -23.01 24.54 14.34
CA TYR A 263 -22.67 25.97 14.24
C TYR A 263 -23.34 26.86 15.31
N GLY A 264 -24.37 26.39 15.98
CA GLY A 264 -25.12 27.16 16.99
C GLY A 264 -25.96 28.31 16.39
N GLN A 265 -26.21 28.28 15.08
CA GLN A 265 -27.01 29.27 14.35
C GLN A 265 -27.69 28.62 13.15
N GLU A 266 -28.78 29.23 12.66
CA GLU A 266 -29.48 28.77 11.46
C GLU A 266 -28.73 29.24 10.20
N LEU A 267 -27.81 28.40 9.71
CA LEU A 267 -27.16 28.61 8.41
C LEU A 267 -28.05 28.12 7.27
N PHE A 268 -28.73 26.99 7.47
CA PHE A 268 -29.53 26.30 6.48
C PHE A 268 -31.02 26.34 6.89
N HIS A 269 -31.81 27.19 6.24
CA HIS A 269 -33.26 27.24 6.44
C HIS A 269 -33.94 26.15 5.60
N LEU A 270 -34.35 25.03 6.22
CA LEU A 270 -34.78 23.81 5.53
C LEU A 270 -35.83 24.00 4.40
N PRO A 271 -36.88 24.82 4.55
CA PRO A 271 -37.87 25.06 3.49
C PRO A 271 -37.26 25.56 2.16
N ASP A 272 -36.07 26.13 2.21
CA ASP A 272 -35.35 26.62 1.03
C ASP A 272 -34.58 25.52 0.31
N TRP A 273 -34.58 24.28 0.79
CA TRP A 273 -33.77 23.19 0.25
C TRP A 273 -34.62 22.03 -0.25
N LYS A 274 -34.21 21.46 -1.39
CA LYS A 274 -34.72 20.18 -1.89
C LYS A 274 -33.61 19.14 -1.97
N VAL A 275 -34.00 17.89 -1.82
CA VAL A 275 -33.15 16.72 -2.03
C VAL A 275 -33.33 16.22 -3.45
N ILE A 276 -32.23 15.87 -4.10
CA ILE A 276 -32.20 15.26 -5.43
C ILE A 276 -31.38 13.98 -5.31
N GLY A 277 -32.04 12.82 -5.42
CA GLY A 277 -31.37 11.54 -5.61
C GLY A 277 -31.40 11.15 -7.08
N GLU A 278 -30.29 10.61 -7.58
CA GLU A 278 -30.22 10.07 -8.94
C GLU A 278 -29.32 8.84 -9.00
N TYR A 279 -29.64 7.94 -9.92
CA TYR A 279 -28.78 6.83 -10.30
C TYR A 279 -27.96 7.23 -11.53
N VAL A 280 -26.65 6.99 -11.47
CA VAL A 280 -25.74 7.21 -12.59
C VAL A 280 -25.01 5.92 -12.91
N TYR A 281 -24.88 5.64 -14.20
CA TYR A 281 -24.03 4.58 -14.73
C TYR A 281 -23.13 5.18 -15.81
N ASP A 282 -21.84 5.25 -15.51
CA ASP A 282 -20.79 5.74 -16.41
C ASP A 282 -19.55 4.83 -16.32
N ASP A 283 -18.41 5.31 -16.82
CA ASP A 283 -17.15 4.56 -16.82
C ASP A 283 -16.66 4.18 -15.41
N GLU A 284 -17.14 4.84 -14.35
CA GLU A 284 -16.84 4.49 -12.96
C GLU A 284 -17.77 3.42 -12.37
N GLY A 285 -18.77 3.00 -13.15
CA GLY A 285 -19.79 2.01 -12.80
C GLY A 285 -21.07 2.64 -12.24
N GLY A 286 -21.99 1.77 -11.83
CA GLY A 286 -23.27 2.19 -11.24
C GLY A 286 -23.08 2.81 -9.85
N ARG A 287 -23.77 3.91 -9.58
CA ARG A 287 -23.85 4.53 -8.24
C ARG A 287 -25.17 5.26 -8.03
N HIS A 288 -25.62 5.31 -6.79
CA HIS A 288 -26.53 6.35 -6.34
C HIS A 288 -25.73 7.59 -5.92
N GLN A 289 -26.29 8.78 -6.13
CA GLN A 289 -25.77 10.02 -5.58
C GLN A 289 -26.89 10.95 -5.15
N ALA A 290 -26.71 11.60 -4.00
CA ALA A 290 -27.65 12.55 -3.45
C ALA A 290 -27.07 13.96 -3.38
N PHE A 291 -27.91 14.94 -3.72
CA PHE A 291 -27.60 16.35 -3.70
C PHE A 291 -28.62 17.13 -2.89
N LEU A 292 -28.14 18.17 -2.23
CA LEU A 292 -28.94 19.26 -1.69
C LEU A 292 -28.89 20.44 -2.66
N SER A 293 -30.04 21.05 -2.91
CA SER A 293 -30.13 22.17 -3.84
C SER A 293 -31.08 23.24 -3.32
N PRO A 294 -30.65 24.52 -3.27
CA PRO A 294 -31.50 25.58 -2.76
C PRO A 294 -32.53 26.01 -3.82
N LEU A 295 -33.75 26.30 -3.38
CA LEU A 295 -34.87 26.79 -4.18
C LEU A 295 -34.74 28.27 -4.50
N GLN A 296 -34.00 29.01 -3.67
CA GLN A 296 -33.70 30.42 -3.81
C GLN A 296 -32.20 30.68 -3.58
N GLU A 297 -31.76 31.92 -3.78
CA GLU A 297 -30.37 32.30 -3.47
C GLU A 297 -30.18 32.29 -1.95
N VAL A 298 -29.12 31.62 -1.48
CA VAL A 298 -28.79 31.52 -0.06
C VAL A 298 -27.34 31.94 0.19
N ASN A 299 -27.08 32.54 1.36
CA ASN A 299 -25.74 32.90 1.80
C ASN A 299 -25.31 31.99 2.94
N ILE A 300 -24.38 31.08 2.64
CA ILE A 300 -23.84 30.13 3.61
C ILE A 300 -22.38 30.51 3.87
N LEU A 301 -22.07 30.89 5.10
CA LEU A 301 -20.71 31.21 5.55
C LEU A 301 -20.01 32.28 4.68
N GLY A 302 -20.77 33.25 4.15
CA GLY A 302 -20.25 34.33 3.29
C GLY A 302 -20.14 33.94 1.81
N SER A 303 -20.51 32.71 1.44
CA SER A 303 -20.59 32.25 0.06
C SER A 303 -22.04 32.28 -0.44
N ILE A 304 -22.26 32.93 -1.58
CA ILE A 304 -23.54 32.91 -2.29
C ILE A 304 -23.66 31.58 -3.04
N ILE A 305 -24.79 30.89 -2.84
CA ILE A 305 -25.16 29.66 -3.55
C ILE A 305 -26.42 29.95 -4.34
N LYS A 306 -26.37 29.70 -5.65
CA LYS A 306 -27.45 30.08 -6.57
C LYS A 306 -28.61 29.08 -6.53
N PRO A 307 -29.85 29.50 -6.87
CA PRO A 307 -30.97 28.58 -7.03
C PRO A 307 -30.61 27.41 -7.96
N ASN A 308 -31.00 26.20 -7.59
CA ASN A 308 -30.75 24.94 -8.32
C ASN A 308 -29.27 24.51 -8.41
N GLU A 309 -28.33 25.19 -7.75
CA GLU A 309 -26.97 24.70 -7.61
C GLU A 309 -26.96 23.38 -6.81
N ARG A 310 -26.14 22.41 -7.21
CA ARG A 310 -26.11 21.07 -6.60
C ARG A 310 -24.94 20.96 -5.62
N ILE A 311 -25.24 20.59 -4.37
CA ILE A 311 -24.25 20.31 -3.33
C ILE A 311 -24.32 18.82 -3.02
N GLN A 312 -23.27 18.06 -3.36
CA GLN A 312 -23.26 16.62 -3.12
C GLN A 312 -23.14 16.33 -1.62
N ILE A 313 -23.95 15.41 -1.09
CA ILE A 313 -23.91 15.03 0.34
C ILE A 313 -23.76 13.53 0.56
N GLU A 314 -24.19 12.70 -0.39
CA GLU A 314 -24.11 11.24 -0.29
C GLU A 314 -23.82 10.62 -1.66
N GLN A 315 -23.18 9.47 -1.64
CA GLN A 315 -23.06 8.57 -2.78
C GLN A 315 -22.99 7.13 -2.29
N SER A 316 -23.42 6.20 -3.14
CA SER A 316 -23.27 4.76 -2.91
C SER A 316 -22.91 4.05 -4.22
N LEU A 317 -21.63 3.72 -4.36
CA LEU A 317 -21.05 2.97 -5.47
C LEU A 317 -21.43 1.49 -5.42
N LYS A 318 -21.75 0.95 -6.59
CA LYS A 318 -22.02 -0.48 -6.81
C LYS A 318 -20.79 -1.14 -7.41
N TYR A 319 -20.53 -2.39 -7.05
CA TYR A 319 -19.33 -3.10 -7.44
C TYR A 319 -19.68 -4.28 -8.32
N SER A 320 -19.26 -4.26 -9.57
CA SER A 320 -19.27 -5.48 -10.39
C SER A 320 -18.30 -6.50 -9.79
N LYS A 321 -18.37 -7.76 -10.23
CA LYS A 321 -17.40 -8.80 -9.85
C LYS A 321 -15.95 -8.34 -10.08
N ILE A 322 -15.67 -7.75 -11.24
CA ILE A 322 -14.33 -7.20 -11.57
C ILE A 322 -13.99 -6.03 -10.64
N GLY A 323 -14.97 -5.16 -10.34
CA GLY A 323 -14.81 -4.06 -9.40
C GLY A 323 -14.45 -4.53 -7.98
N ALA A 324 -15.08 -5.61 -7.51
CA ALA A 324 -14.78 -6.23 -6.22
C ALA A 324 -13.37 -6.85 -6.20
N GLU A 325 -13.01 -7.63 -7.21
CA GLU A 325 -11.67 -8.21 -7.35
C GLU A 325 -10.58 -7.13 -7.36
N ASN A 326 -10.82 -6.01 -8.04
CA ASN A 326 -9.91 -4.87 -8.03
C ASN A 326 -9.85 -4.21 -6.65
N LEU A 327 -10.98 -4.03 -5.96
CA LEU A 327 -11.01 -3.46 -4.60
C LEU A 327 -10.14 -4.28 -3.65
N TRP A 328 -10.30 -5.61 -3.63
CA TRP A 328 -9.53 -6.51 -2.77
C TRP A 328 -8.04 -6.42 -3.07
N LYS A 329 -7.65 -6.48 -4.34
CA LYS A 329 -6.25 -6.41 -4.76
C LYS A 329 -5.58 -5.11 -4.34
N HIS A 330 -6.21 -3.97 -4.59
CA HIS A 330 -5.67 -2.67 -4.19
C HIS A 330 -5.59 -2.51 -2.67
N ALA A 331 -6.51 -3.15 -1.94
CA ALA A 331 -6.49 -3.20 -0.48
C ALA A 331 -5.42 -4.14 0.11
N GLY A 332 -4.71 -4.92 -0.72
CA GLY A 332 -3.78 -5.94 -0.21
C GLY A 332 -4.49 -7.14 0.40
N LEU A 333 -5.70 -7.45 -0.09
CA LEU A 333 -6.56 -8.53 0.38
C LEU A 333 -6.79 -9.55 -0.75
N ARG A 334 -7.07 -10.79 -0.35
CA ARG A 334 -7.52 -11.86 -1.25
C ARG A 334 -8.83 -12.43 -0.73
N GLU A 335 -9.74 -12.75 -1.65
CA GLU A 335 -10.99 -13.42 -1.31
C GLU A 335 -10.75 -14.90 -1.07
N ILE A 336 -11.29 -15.42 0.04
CA ILE A 336 -11.21 -16.84 0.42
C ILE A 336 -12.59 -17.50 0.54
N GLY A 337 -13.67 -16.71 0.51
CA GLY A 337 -15.04 -17.19 0.53
C GLY A 337 -16.00 -16.09 0.09
N ILE A 338 -17.10 -16.48 -0.55
CA ILE A 338 -18.14 -15.57 -1.02
C ILE A 338 -19.51 -16.23 -0.87
N TRP A 339 -20.48 -15.47 -0.38
CA TRP A 339 -21.88 -15.87 -0.30
C TRP A 339 -22.74 -14.79 -0.94
N THR A 340 -23.49 -15.11 -1.99
CA THR A 340 -24.24 -14.12 -2.77
C THR A 340 -25.74 -14.39 -2.81
N ARG A 341 -26.51 -13.30 -2.94
CA ARG A 341 -27.92 -13.33 -3.31
C ARG A 341 -28.02 -12.91 -4.78
N GLY A 342 -28.02 -13.90 -5.67
CA GLY A 342 -27.92 -13.66 -7.10
C GLY A 342 -26.65 -12.89 -7.45
N ASP A 343 -26.79 -11.92 -8.35
CA ASP A 343 -25.72 -11.00 -8.76
C ASP A 343 -25.84 -9.62 -8.09
N GLU A 344 -26.71 -9.48 -7.08
CA GLU A 344 -27.07 -8.16 -6.51
C GLU A 344 -26.34 -7.81 -5.21
N TYR A 345 -26.05 -8.80 -4.35
CA TYR A 345 -25.40 -8.55 -3.06
C TYR A 345 -24.56 -9.74 -2.61
N GLY A 346 -23.43 -9.48 -1.96
CA GLY A 346 -22.51 -10.51 -1.49
C GLY A 346 -21.88 -10.21 -0.13
N LEU A 347 -21.65 -11.27 0.65
CA LEU A 347 -20.74 -11.27 1.79
C LEU A 347 -19.42 -11.90 1.34
N HIS A 348 -18.32 -11.17 1.50
CA HIS A 348 -17.00 -11.56 1.04
C HIS A 348 -16.09 -11.79 2.24
N MET A 349 -15.59 -13.03 2.39
CA MET A 349 -14.55 -13.35 3.36
C MET A 349 -13.18 -13.12 2.72
N LEU A 350 -12.40 -12.24 3.32
CA LEU A 350 -11.11 -11.80 2.84
C LEU A 350 -10.02 -12.16 3.86
N GLN A 351 -8.81 -12.37 3.36
CA GLN A 351 -7.59 -12.44 4.16
C GLN A 351 -6.55 -11.51 3.58
N LYS A 352 -5.54 -11.18 4.37
CA LYS A 352 -4.35 -10.49 3.86
C LYS A 352 -3.81 -11.25 2.65
N ALA A 353 -3.76 -10.59 1.51
CA ALA A 353 -3.01 -11.09 0.38
C ALA A 353 -1.56 -11.18 0.84
N GLN A 354 -0.83 -12.21 0.42
CA GLN A 354 0.61 -12.20 0.59
C GLN A 354 1.19 -11.14 -0.34
N ILE A 355 1.13 -9.87 0.07
CA ILE A 355 2.07 -8.87 -0.40
C ILE A 355 3.41 -9.40 0.07
N PRO A 356 4.36 -9.66 -0.84
CA PRO A 356 5.47 -10.53 -0.52
C PRO A 356 6.29 -9.99 0.65
N PHE A 357 6.35 -8.65 0.83
CA PHE A 357 7.22 -8.04 1.83
C PHE A 357 6.57 -6.86 2.58
N SER A 358 6.64 -6.88 3.92
CA SER A 358 6.21 -5.77 4.79
C SER A 358 7.14 -4.55 4.65
N LYS A 359 6.61 -3.34 4.88
CA LYS A 359 7.37 -2.07 4.84
C LYS A 359 7.72 -1.52 6.23
N ALA A 360 7.27 -2.18 7.30
CA ALA A 360 7.60 -1.79 8.67
C ALA A 360 8.92 -2.48 9.10
N PRO A 361 9.93 -1.74 9.61
CA PRO A 361 11.21 -2.31 10.05
C PRO A 361 11.06 -3.41 11.09
N SER A 362 10.09 -3.24 12.01
CA SER A 362 9.73 -4.22 13.04
C SER A 362 9.24 -5.55 12.51
N LEU A 363 8.93 -5.64 11.20
CA LEU A 363 8.52 -6.86 10.52
C LEU A 363 9.60 -7.33 9.54
N TYR A 364 9.99 -6.49 8.57
CA TYR A 364 10.90 -6.95 7.51
C TYR A 364 12.34 -7.14 7.99
N ALA A 365 12.74 -6.46 9.06
CA ALA A 365 14.08 -6.52 9.66
C ALA A 365 14.01 -6.88 11.16
N ALA A 366 12.96 -7.59 11.58
CA ALA A 366 12.77 -8.00 12.99
C ALA A 366 13.93 -8.85 13.54
N GLN A 367 14.57 -9.63 12.66
CA GLN A 367 15.67 -10.53 12.98
C GLN A 367 16.84 -10.33 12.01
N THR A 368 18.05 -10.67 12.47
CA THR A 368 19.29 -10.65 11.68
C THR A 368 19.18 -11.48 10.40
N LEU A 369 18.58 -12.68 10.51
CA LEU A 369 18.31 -13.56 9.37
C LEU A 369 16.89 -13.35 8.82
N PRO A 370 16.68 -13.59 7.51
CA PRO A 370 15.35 -13.81 6.98
C PRO A 370 14.73 -15.07 7.62
N THR A 371 13.43 -15.03 7.89
CA THR A 371 12.66 -16.19 8.32
C THR A 371 12.39 -17.14 7.15
N LEU A 372 11.94 -18.36 7.44
CA LEU A 372 11.52 -19.28 6.36
C LEU A 372 10.31 -18.74 5.58
N ASN A 373 9.44 -17.95 6.21
CA ASN A 373 8.34 -17.27 5.52
C ASN A 373 8.86 -16.20 4.55
N ASP A 374 9.91 -15.46 4.93
CA ASP A 374 10.55 -14.50 4.03
C ASP A 374 11.14 -15.20 2.79
N TRP A 375 11.76 -16.37 2.99
CA TRP A 375 12.23 -17.22 1.89
C TRP A 375 11.09 -17.73 1.00
N GLN A 376 9.97 -18.15 1.59
CA GLN A 376 8.81 -18.60 0.81
C GLN A 376 8.20 -17.46 -0.02
N ALA A 377 8.11 -16.25 0.54
CA ALA A 377 7.65 -15.07 -0.18
C ALA A 377 8.61 -14.68 -1.31
N LEU A 378 9.92 -14.77 -1.06
CA LEU A 378 10.96 -14.61 -2.08
C LEU A 378 10.81 -15.62 -3.20
N TRP A 379 10.74 -16.91 -2.89
CA TRP A 379 10.59 -17.98 -3.88
C TRP A 379 9.30 -17.87 -4.68
N SER A 380 8.20 -17.45 -4.04
CA SER A 380 6.95 -17.18 -4.74
C SER A 380 7.11 -16.05 -5.75
N THR A 381 7.77 -14.96 -5.36
CA THR A 381 8.06 -13.81 -6.23
C THR A 381 8.99 -14.22 -7.39
N TRP A 382 10.08 -14.94 -7.08
CA TRP A 382 10.99 -15.51 -8.07
C TRP A 382 10.26 -16.38 -9.09
N ASP A 383 9.38 -17.26 -8.62
CA ASP A 383 8.63 -18.18 -9.46
C ASP A 383 7.58 -17.45 -10.31
N ILE A 384 6.97 -16.35 -9.83
CA ILE A 384 6.12 -15.48 -10.64
C ILE A 384 6.92 -14.90 -11.81
N VAL A 385 8.08 -14.30 -11.53
CA VAL A 385 8.92 -13.66 -12.55
C VAL A 385 9.42 -14.69 -13.57
N THR A 386 9.95 -15.82 -13.10
CA THR A 386 10.63 -16.80 -13.96
C THR A 386 9.73 -17.81 -14.65
N LYS A 387 8.54 -18.13 -14.08
CA LYS A 387 7.65 -19.17 -14.63
C LYS A 387 6.37 -18.62 -15.25
N GLN A 388 5.95 -17.40 -14.88
CA GLN A 388 4.67 -16.84 -15.31
C GLN A 388 4.83 -15.57 -16.15
N MET A 389 5.84 -14.75 -15.87
CA MET A 389 6.12 -13.53 -16.65
C MET A 389 7.09 -13.76 -17.81
N LEU A 390 8.09 -14.63 -17.62
CA LEU A 390 9.09 -14.96 -18.63
C LEU A 390 8.65 -16.15 -19.51
N PRO A 391 8.34 -15.95 -20.80
CA PRO A 391 7.99 -17.06 -21.69
C PRO A 391 9.14 -18.04 -21.86
N ARG A 392 8.83 -19.35 -21.99
CA ARG A 392 9.85 -20.39 -22.19
C ARG A 392 10.74 -20.12 -23.42
N GLN A 393 10.21 -19.52 -24.47
CA GLN A 393 10.98 -19.20 -25.67
C GLN A 393 12.03 -18.10 -25.44
N GLU A 394 11.87 -17.26 -24.42
CA GLU A 394 12.78 -16.16 -24.09
C GLU A 394 13.92 -16.59 -23.15
N LEU A 395 13.92 -17.85 -22.69
CA LEU A 395 14.92 -18.33 -21.73
C LEU A 395 16.34 -18.30 -22.31
N THR A 396 16.50 -18.63 -23.58
CA THR A 396 17.80 -18.61 -24.26
C THR A 396 18.14 -17.25 -24.86
N GLU A 397 17.23 -16.29 -24.77
CA GLU A 397 17.46 -14.94 -25.31
C GLU A 397 18.33 -14.11 -24.38
N GLN A 398 19.00 -13.13 -24.99
CA GLN A 398 19.88 -12.18 -24.32
C GLN A 398 19.38 -10.74 -24.57
N PRO A 399 18.28 -10.30 -23.92
CA PRO A 399 17.67 -8.98 -24.20
C PRO A 399 18.63 -7.80 -23.97
N ILE A 400 19.61 -7.97 -23.08
CA ILE A 400 20.70 -7.02 -22.83
C ILE A 400 22.02 -7.74 -23.13
N LYS A 401 22.76 -7.28 -24.15
CA LYS A 401 24.04 -7.88 -24.58
C LYS A 401 25.13 -7.91 -23.51
N LEU A 402 25.01 -7.05 -22.49
CA LEU A 402 25.92 -6.94 -21.34
C LEU A 402 25.59 -7.93 -20.21
N ARG A 403 24.66 -8.86 -20.43
CA ARG A 403 24.15 -9.81 -19.42
C ARG A 403 24.03 -11.21 -20.01
N ASN A 404 24.12 -12.26 -19.21
CA ASN A 404 23.89 -13.63 -19.70
C ASN A 404 22.45 -13.81 -20.21
N ALA A 405 22.20 -14.89 -20.96
CA ALA A 405 20.85 -15.29 -21.35
C ALA A 405 19.97 -15.53 -20.11
N CYS A 406 18.65 -15.33 -20.22
CA CYS A 406 17.73 -15.41 -19.07
C CYS A 406 17.80 -16.74 -18.30
N ILE A 407 18.05 -17.86 -18.98
CA ILE A 407 18.21 -19.20 -18.39
C ILE A 407 19.38 -19.31 -17.42
N PHE A 408 20.43 -18.50 -17.60
CA PHE A 408 21.57 -18.45 -16.69
C PHE A 408 21.11 -18.18 -15.26
N TYR A 409 20.21 -17.21 -15.08
CA TYR A 409 19.75 -16.78 -13.77
C TYR A 409 18.95 -17.87 -13.03
N LEU A 410 18.26 -18.76 -13.77
CA LEU A 410 17.53 -19.88 -13.17
C LEU A 410 18.49 -20.88 -12.50
N GLY A 411 19.68 -21.10 -13.06
CA GLY A 411 20.72 -21.95 -12.48
C GLY A 411 21.61 -21.23 -11.49
N HIS A 412 21.98 -19.99 -11.80
CA HIS A 412 22.87 -19.14 -10.99
C HIS A 412 22.38 -18.97 -9.55
N ILE A 413 21.09 -18.68 -9.35
CA ILE A 413 20.56 -18.41 -8.01
C ILE A 413 20.66 -19.59 -7.06
N PRO A 414 20.12 -20.78 -7.38
CA PRO A 414 20.31 -21.93 -6.49
C PRO A 414 21.79 -22.33 -6.38
N THR A 415 22.59 -22.20 -7.45
CA THR A 415 24.02 -22.55 -7.40
C THR A 415 24.80 -21.63 -6.47
N PHE A 416 24.56 -20.32 -6.50
CA PHE A 416 25.23 -19.38 -5.62
C PHE A 416 24.95 -19.69 -4.15
N LEU A 417 23.68 -19.88 -3.77
CA LEU A 417 23.32 -20.27 -2.40
C LEU A 417 23.99 -21.58 -1.99
N ASP A 418 23.98 -22.60 -2.85
CA ASP A 418 24.59 -23.90 -2.58
C ASP A 418 26.11 -23.81 -2.37
N ILE A 419 26.81 -22.97 -3.15
CA ILE A 419 28.24 -22.68 -2.97
C ILE A 419 28.49 -22.07 -1.60
N GLN A 420 27.74 -21.05 -1.20
CA GLN A 420 27.94 -20.37 0.09
C GLN A 420 27.64 -21.30 1.28
N LEU A 421 26.58 -22.11 1.18
CA LEU A 421 26.27 -23.13 2.19
C LEU A 421 27.37 -24.19 2.27
N THR A 422 27.87 -24.68 1.13
CA THR A 422 28.95 -25.68 1.07
C THR A 422 30.25 -25.15 1.70
N LYS A 423 30.64 -23.90 1.41
CA LYS A 423 31.82 -23.25 2.00
C LYS A 423 31.74 -23.19 3.53
N THR A 424 30.55 -22.97 4.09
CA THR A 424 30.36 -22.68 5.52
C THR A 424 29.98 -23.89 6.37
N THR A 425 29.16 -24.80 5.85
CA THR A 425 28.76 -26.03 6.54
C THR A 425 29.76 -27.15 6.37
N LYS A 426 30.64 -27.09 5.34
CA LYS A 426 31.58 -28.15 4.95
C LYS A 426 30.91 -29.48 4.56
N LEU A 427 29.59 -29.46 4.32
CA LEU A 427 28.86 -30.58 3.74
C LEU A 427 29.05 -30.60 2.21
N PRO A 428 28.91 -31.77 1.54
CA PRO A 428 28.99 -31.85 0.08
C PRO A 428 28.04 -30.88 -0.65
N PRO A 429 28.38 -30.43 -1.87
CA PRO A 429 27.48 -29.64 -2.70
C PRO A 429 26.21 -30.44 -3.07
N THR A 430 25.14 -29.72 -3.41
CA THR A 430 23.93 -30.35 -3.92
C THR A 430 24.17 -30.82 -5.35
N ASP A 431 23.81 -32.06 -5.67
CA ASP A 431 23.99 -32.58 -7.04
C ASP A 431 23.07 -31.89 -8.06
N PRO A 432 23.56 -31.60 -9.29
CA PRO A 432 24.91 -31.90 -9.77
C PRO A 432 25.95 -30.84 -9.37
N ALA A 433 27.06 -31.27 -8.78
CA ALA A 433 28.13 -30.38 -8.35
C ALA A 433 28.78 -29.59 -9.52
N SER A 434 28.69 -30.10 -10.75
CA SER A 434 29.22 -29.46 -11.96
C SER A 434 28.53 -28.14 -12.31
N TYR A 435 27.35 -27.86 -11.77
CA TYR A 435 26.65 -26.60 -12.00
C TYR A 435 27.42 -25.38 -11.48
N ALA A 436 28.29 -25.55 -10.49
CA ALA A 436 29.18 -24.48 -10.04
C ALA A 436 30.03 -23.91 -11.19
N THR A 437 30.55 -24.74 -12.09
CA THR A 437 31.44 -24.29 -13.18
C THR A 437 30.77 -23.31 -14.15
N ILE A 438 29.48 -23.51 -14.43
CA ILE A 438 28.73 -22.74 -15.45
C ILE A 438 27.80 -21.68 -14.87
N PHE A 439 27.46 -21.78 -13.58
CA PHE A 439 26.49 -20.91 -12.91
C PHE A 439 27.07 -20.14 -11.72
N GLU A 440 28.37 -20.23 -11.39
CA GLU A 440 28.94 -19.51 -10.23
C GLU A 440 28.95 -17.98 -10.42
N ARG A 441 29.35 -17.48 -11.59
CA ARG A 441 29.57 -16.04 -11.80
C ARG A 441 29.11 -15.59 -13.19
N GLY A 442 28.23 -14.59 -13.21
CA GLY A 442 27.73 -13.99 -14.46
C GLY A 442 28.75 -13.09 -15.15
N ILE A 443 28.44 -12.67 -16.37
CA ILE A 443 29.26 -11.73 -17.14
C ILE A 443 29.05 -10.29 -16.65
N ASP A 444 30.12 -9.50 -16.66
CA ASP A 444 30.06 -8.05 -16.53
C ASP A 444 31.05 -7.39 -17.49
N PRO A 445 30.64 -7.16 -18.75
CA PRO A 445 31.46 -6.45 -19.73
C PRO A 445 31.50 -4.96 -19.42
N ASP A 446 32.63 -4.33 -19.72
CA ASP A 446 32.76 -2.88 -19.79
C ASP A 446 31.79 -2.32 -20.85
N VAL A 447 30.99 -1.33 -20.46
CA VAL A 447 29.96 -0.76 -21.33
C VAL A 447 30.57 0.06 -22.48
N ASP A 448 31.71 0.73 -22.26
CA ASP A 448 32.43 1.50 -23.27
C ASP A 448 33.26 0.60 -24.19
N ASN A 449 33.83 -0.50 -23.66
CA ASN A 449 34.57 -1.49 -24.42
C ASN A 449 34.25 -2.94 -24.00
N PRO A 450 33.21 -3.58 -24.58
CA PRO A 450 32.77 -4.92 -24.20
C PRO A 450 33.79 -6.06 -24.43
N GLU A 451 34.91 -5.81 -25.11
CA GLU A 451 36.02 -6.77 -25.20
C GLU A 451 36.69 -6.99 -23.84
N HIS A 452 36.56 -6.04 -22.91
CA HIS A 452 37.02 -6.16 -21.54
C HIS A 452 35.85 -6.62 -20.67
N CYS A 453 35.95 -7.82 -20.11
CA CYS A 453 34.93 -8.39 -19.23
C CYS A 453 35.61 -8.92 -17.97
N HIS A 454 34.97 -8.72 -16.82
CA HIS A 454 35.42 -9.35 -15.58
C HIS A 454 35.39 -10.87 -15.69
N VAL A 455 36.17 -11.56 -14.84
CA VAL A 455 36.19 -13.03 -14.79
C VAL A 455 34.79 -13.57 -14.56
N HIS A 456 34.35 -14.52 -15.38
CA HIS A 456 33.02 -15.11 -15.33
C HIS A 456 33.08 -16.63 -15.54
N SER A 457 31.99 -17.33 -15.22
CA SER A 457 31.84 -18.76 -15.45
C SER A 457 31.92 -19.13 -16.94
N GLU A 458 32.27 -20.38 -17.23
CA GLU A 458 32.24 -20.90 -18.58
C GLU A 458 30.81 -20.83 -19.13
N ILE A 459 30.65 -20.33 -20.36
CA ILE A 459 29.36 -20.33 -21.05
C ILE A 459 29.29 -21.63 -21.85
N PRO A 460 28.36 -22.55 -21.52
CA PRO A 460 28.28 -23.83 -22.22
C PRO A 460 27.71 -23.64 -23.63
N ASP A 461 28.06 -24.56 -24.54
CA ASP A 461 27.48 -24.59 -25.90
C ASP A 461 25.95 -24.78 -25.85
N GLU A 462 25.47 -25.58 -24.89
CA GLU A 462 24.05 -25.80 -24.61
C GLU A 462 23.78 -25.70 -23.10
N TRP A 463 22.76 -24.94 -22.72
CA TRP A 463 22.33 -24.84 -21.32
C TRP A 463 21.65 -26.15 -20.86
N PRO A 464 21.79 -26.54 -19.58
CA PRO A 464 21.05 -27.67 -19.04
C PRO A 464 19.53 -27.51 -19.21
N PRO A 465 18.77 -28.61 -19.35
CA PRO A 465 17.31 -28.55 -19.44
C PRO A 465 16.69 -27.79 -18.26
N VAL A 466 15.67 -26.98 -18.55
CA VAL A 466 15.00 -26.12 -17.54
C VAL A 466 14.40 -26.97 -16.42
N GLU A 467 13.90 -28.15 -16.75
CA GLU A 467 13.37 -29.13 -15.81
C GLU A 467 14.45 -29.62 -14.82
N ASP A 468 15.68 -29.83 -15.29
CA ASP A 468 16.82 -30.27 -14.45
C ASP A 468 17.29 -29.13 -13.54
N ILE A 469 17.37 -27.90 -14.07
CA ILE A 469 17.68 -26.69 -13.29
C ILE A 469 16.62 -26.47 -12.22
N THR A 470 15.34 -26.64 -12.56
CA THR A 470 14.22 -26.50 -11.61
C THR A 470 14.27 -27.57 -10.52
N ALA A 471 14.59 -28.82 -10.89
CA ALA A 471 14.76 -29.90 -9.91
C ALA A 471 15.95 -29.64 -8.98
N TYR A 472 17.07 -29.12 -9.51
CA TYR A 472 18.21 -28.66 -8.72
C TYR A 472 17.83 -27.54 -7.74
N GLN A 473 17.13 -26.52 -8.22
CA GLN A 473 16.59 -25.44 -7.38
C GLN A 473 15.76 -25.99 -6.22
N GLY A 474 14.86 -26.93 -6.49
CA GLY A 474 14.05 -27.60 -5.46
C GLY A 474 14.90 -28.30 -4.39
N ARG A 475 15.98 -28.99 -4.79
CA ARG A 475 16.91 -29.64 -3.85
C ARG A 475 17.67 -28.63 -2.98
N VAL A 476 18.13 -27.52 -3.56
CA VAL A 476 18.81 -26.45 -2.81
C VAL A 476 17.85 -25.77 -1.82
N ARG A 477 16.62 -25.44 -2.24
CA ARG A 477 15.57 -24.91 -1.35
C ARG A 477 15.27 -25.86 -0.19
N ALA A 478 15.19 -27.17 -0.45
CA ALA A 478 15.01 -28.19 0.59
C ALA A 478 16.23 -28.30 1.53
N ARG A 479 17.46 -28.16 0.99
CA ARG A 479 18.69 -28.09 1.80
C ARG A 479 18.65 -26.91 2.77
N LEU A 480 18.23 -25.74 2.30
CA LEU A 480 18.06 -24.57 3.14
C LEU A 480 16.98 -24.79 4.20
N GLY A 481 15.82 -25.35 3.83
CA GLY A 481 14.73 -25.65 4.77
C GLY A 481 15.19 -26.51 5.96
N ARG A 482 16.00 -27.54 5.72
CA ARG A 482 16.57 -28.38 6.79
C ARG A 482 17.45 -27.61 7.77
N LEU A 483 18.16 -26.56 7.33
CA LEU A 483 18.96 -25.73 8.23
C LEU A 483 18.09 -24.90 9.19
N TYR A 484 16.85 -24.59 8.80
CA TYR A 484 15.90 -23.90 9.68
C TYR A 484 15.21 -24.85 10.69
N GLU A 485 15.13 -26.16 10.41
CA GLU A 485 14.51 -27.16 11.30
C GLU A 485 15.22 -27.28 12.65
N GLU A 486 16.54 -27.10 12.68
CA GLU A 486 17.34 -27.19 13.91
C GLU A 486 17.18 -25.95 14.82
N GLY A 487 16.59 -24.87 14.29
CA GLY A 487 16.39 -23.57 14.92
C GLY A 487 17.52 -22.58 14.60
N VAL A 488 17.15 -21.36 14.17
CA VAL A 488 18.10 -20.31 13.73
C VAL A 488 19.13 -19.92 14.80
N GLU A 489 18.74 -19.98 16.07
CA GLU A 489 19.60 -19.66 17.23
C GLU A 489 20.82 -20.60 17.34
N LYS A 490 20.73 -21.80 16.76
CA LYS A 490 21.82 -22.81 16.79
C LYS A 490 22.78 -22.70 15.62
N LEU A 491 22.44 -21.90 14.60
CA LEU A 491 23.27 -21.78 13.41
C LEU A 491 24.55 -20.99 13.73
N PRO A 492 25.74 -21.51 13.38
CA PRO A 492 26.97 -20.74 13.47
C PRO A 492 26.87 -19.45 12.65
N ARG A 493 27.38 -18.32 13.16
CA ARG A 493 27.32 -17.00 12.48
C ARG A 493 27.79 -17.03 11.02
N ARG A 494 28.81 -17.84 10.69
CA ARG A 494 29.27 -18.03 9.30
C ARG A 494 28.20 -18.65 8.39
N VAL A 495 27.44 -19.63 8.88
CA VAL A 495 26.35 -20.28 8.13
C VAL A 495 25.17 -19.32 8.01
N ALA A 496 24.85 -18.60 9.09
CA ALA A 496 23.88 -17.51 9.07
C ALA A 496 24.24 -16.45 8.01
N ARG A 497 25.50 -16.01 7.94
CA ARG A 497 25.97 -15.06 6.91
C ARG A 497 25.81 -15.63 5.50
N ALA A 498 26.12 -16.91 5.27
CA ALA A 498 25.88 -17.55 3.96
C ALA A 498 24.39 -17.56 3.57
N ILE A 499 23.48 -17.84 4.51
CA ILE A 499 22.04 -17.78 4.28
C ILE A 499 21.62 -16.35 3.93
N TRP A 500 22.07 -15.37 4.70
CA TRP A 500 21.75 -13.96 4.46
C TRP A 500 22.30 -13.45 3.12
N VAL A 501 23.57 -13.75 2.79
CA VAL A 501 24.19 -13.42 1.50
C VAL A 501 23.40 -14.04 0.36
N GLY A 502 23.01 -15.32 0.46
CA GLY A 502 22.20 -15.98 -0.55
C GLY A 502 20.83 -15.34 -0.73
N PHE A 503 20.18 -14.92 0.37
CA PHE A 503 18.88 -14.25 0.33
C PHE A 503 18.94 -12.91 -0.40
N GLU A 504 19.87 -12.03 -0.02
CA GLU A 504 19.99 -10.71 -0.67
C GLU A 504 20.50 -10.80 -2.10
N HIS A 505 21.36 -11.77 -2.39
CA HIS A 505 21.79 -12.04 -3.75
C HIS A 505 20.62 -12.44 -4.65
N GLU A 506 19.75 -13.37 -4.22
CA GLU A 506 18.56 -13.73 -4.99
C GLU A 506 17.62 -12.52 -5.19
N LEU A 507 17.45 -11.66 -4.18
CA LEU A 507 16.66 -10.43 -4.29
C LEU A 507 17.23 -9.45 -5.34
N MET A 508 18.54 -9.20 -5.33
CA MET A 508 19.20 -8.32 -6.31
C MET A 508 19.06 -8.85 -7.74
N HIS A 509 19.05 -10.17 -7.90
CA HIS A 509 18.88 -10.80 -9.21
C HIS A 509 17.45 -10.81 -9.73
N ILE A 510 16.43 -10.77 -8.87
CA ILE A 510 15.04 -10.56 -9.33
C ILE A 510 14.95 -9.23 -10.06
N GLU A 511 15.49 -8.16 -9.47
CA GLU A 511 15.50 -6.83 -10.08
C GLU A 511 16.31 -6.84 -11.39
N THR A 512 17.45 -7.53 -11.41
CA THR A 512 18.26 -7.71 -12.63
C THR A 512 17.50 -8.37 -13.76
N LEU A 513 16.84 -9.49 -13.46
CA LEU A 513 16.07 -10.21 -14.46
C LEU A 513 14.89 -9.39 -14.97
N LEU A 514 14.21 -8.65 -14.10
CA LEU A 514 13.08 -7.82 -14.49
C LEU A 514 13.47 -6.70 -15.45
N TYR A 515 14.53 -5.93 -15.19
CA TYR A 515 14.91 -4.87 -16.13
C TYR A 515 15.42 -5.42 -17.47
N MET A 516 16.00 -6.63 -17.48
CA MET A 516 16.32 -7.35 -18.72
C MET A 516 15.04 -7.70 -19.48
N MET A 517 14.05 -8.28 -18.80
CA MET A 517 12.77 -8.66 -19.37
C MET A 517 12.02 -7.45 -19.97
N LEU A 518 12.15 -6.26 -19.38
CA LEU A 518 11.58 -5.02 -19.93
C LEU A 518 12.10 -4.64 -21.33
N GLN A 519 13.25 -5.19 -21.74
CA GLN A 519 13.81 -4.95 -23.08
C GLN A 519 13.20 -5.88 -24.14
N SER A 520 12.47 -6.93 -23.73
CA SER A 520 11.71 -7.81 -24.61
C SER A 520 10.23 -7.39 -24.68
N ASP A 521 9.65 -7.42 -25.87
CA ASP A 521 8.22 -7.20 -26.11
C ASP A 521 7.35 -8.42 -25.79
N ARG A 522 7.99 -9.56 -25.46
CA ARG A 522 7.30 -10.83 -25.14
C ARG A 522 7.08 -11.05 -23.65
N THR A 523 7.62 -10.18 -22.79
CA THR A 523 7.41 -10.25 -21.35
C THR A 523 5.92 -10.15 -21.02
N LEU A 524 5.43 -11.10 -20.24
CA LEU A 524 4.04 -11.13 -19.80
C LEU A 524 3.88 -10.32 -18.50
N PRO A 525 2.73 -9.65 -18.31
CA PRO A 525 2.45 -8.93 -17.08
C PRO A 525 2.37 -9.88 -15.88
N PRO A 526 2.63 -9.38 -14.66
CA PRO A 526 2.49 -10.18 -13.45
C PRO A 526 1.06 -10.74 -13.35
N PRO A 527 0.91 -12.05 -13.20
CA PRO A 527 -0.39 -12.72 -13.16
C PRO A 527 -1.15 -12.26 -11.92
N HIS A 528 -2.48 -12.17 -12.04
CA HIS A 528 -3.41 -11.80 -10.98
C HIS A 528 -3.30 -10.36 -10.43
N MET A 529 -2.27 -9.57 -10.78
CA MET A 529 -2.07 -8.21 -10.23
C MET A 529 -2.95 -7.11 -10.85
N GLY A 530 -3.77 -7.42 -11.86
CA GLY A 530 -4.54 -6.42 -12.61
C GLY A 530 -3.64 -5.47 -13.40
N ILE A 531 -4.17 -4.83 -14.45
CA ILE A 531 -3.45 -3.79 -15.17
C ILE A 531 -3.90 -2.43 -14.60
N PRO A 532 -2.98 -1.59 -14.11
CA PRO A 532 -3.33 -0.26 -13.64
C PRO A 532 -3.93 0.60 -14.75
N ASP A 533 -4.90 1.44 -14.41
CA ASP A 533 -5.41 2.48 -15.30
C ASP A 533 -4.42 3.66 -15.35
N PHE A 534 -3.43 3.55 -16.24
CA PHE A 534 -2.36 4.53 -16.36
C PHE A 534 -2.87 5.92 -16.81
N GLU A 535 -3.95 6.00 -17.59
CA GLU A 535 -4.49 7.27 -18.04
C GLU A 535 -5.17 8.02 -16.88
N ARG A 536 -5.96 7.31 -16.07
CA ARG A 536 -6.57 7.88 -14.87
C ARG A 536 -5.52 8.28 -13.84
N MET A 537 -4.48 7.46 -13.66
CA MET A 537 -3.32 7.81 -12.82
C MET A 537 -2.64 9.09 -13.28
N ALA A 538 -2.41 9.25 -14.59
CA ALA A 538 -1.81 10.45 -15.16
C ALA A 538 -2.66 11.70 -14.91
N LYS A 539 -3.98 11.60 -15.10
CA LYS A 539 -4.91 12.70 -14.83
C LYS A 539 -4.86 13.14 -13.36
N ARG A 540 -4.95 12.18 -12.43
CA ARG A 540 -4.86 12.46 -10.98
C ARG A 540 -3.52 13.08 -10.60
N ALA A 541 -2.43 12.57 -11.18
CA ALA A 541 -1.10 13.12 -10.96
C ALA A 541 -1.00 14.57 -11.44
N PHE A 542 -1.50 14.85 -12.64
CA PHE A 542 -1.53 16.20 -13.21
C PHE A 542 -2.33 17.18 -12.33
N GLU A 543 -3.53 16.80 -11.91
CA GLU A 543 -4.39 17.63 -11.04
C GLU A 543 -3.77 17.88 -9.66
N ALA A 544 -2.90 17.00 -9.19
CA ALA A 544 -2.21 17.10 -7.92
C ALA A 544 -0.80 17.71 -8.02
N ARG A 545 -0.35 18.16 -9.20
CA ARG A 545 0.99 18.70 -9.41
C ARG A 545 1.24 19.90 -8.50
N VAL A 546 2.44 19.92 -7.93
CA VAL A 546 3.01 21.08 -7.26
C VAL A 546 4.40 21.36 -7.82
N ASP A 547 4.88 22.59 -7.65
CA ASP A 547 6.22 22.96 -8.07
C ASP A 547 7.28 22.12 -7.33
N ASN A 548 8.35 21.75 -8.04
CA ASN A 548 9.48 21.05 -7.44
C ASN A 548 10.36 22.07 -6.72
N GLU A 549 10.17 22.30 -5.43
CA GLU A 549 10.83 23.36 -4.68
C GLU A 549 12.30 23.03 -4.37
N TRP A 550 13.10 24.06 -4.07
CA TRP A 550 14.45 23.93 -3.53
C TRP A 550 14.38 23.90 -2.00
N PHE A 551 15.06 22.94 -1.39
CA PHE A 551 15.16 22.79 0.06
C PHE A 551 16.59 23.01 0.53
N ASP A 552 16.78 23.83 1.56
CA ASP A 552 18.06 23.98 2.24
C ASP A 552 18.35 22.75 3.10
N VAL A 553 19.43 22.04 2.76
CA VAL A 553 19.97 20.94 3.56
C VAL A 553 21.12 21.50 4.37
N PRO A 554 21.01 21.58 5.71
CA PRO A 554 22.05 22.16 6.54
C PRO A 554 23.30 21.27 6.56
N ALA A 555 24.44 21.91 6.79
CA ALA A 555 25.68 21.20 7.07
C ALA A 555 25.50 20.29 8.30
N GLN A 556 25.91 19.04 8.20
CA GLN A 556 25.70 18.04 9.25
C GLN A 556 26.72 16.92 9.18
N GLU A 557 26.91 16.25 10.31
CA GLU A 557 27.66 14.99 10.37
C GLU A 557 26.74 13.83 10.01
N VAL A 558 27.14 13.01 9.05
CA VAL A 558 26.43 11.78 8.68
C VAL A 558 27.28 10.56 9.00
N ILE A 559 26.62 9.46 9.39
CA ILE A 559 27.26 8.16 9.57
C ILE A 559 27.04 7.36 8.28
N LEU A 560 28.13 6.93 7.66
CA LEU A 560 28.14 6.07 6.50
C LEU A 560 28.53 4.65 6.92
N GLY A 561 27.88 3.65 6.36
CA GLY A 561 28.18 2.25 6.61
C GLY A 561 27.67 1.73 7.96
N MET A 562 28.14 0.55 8.34
CA MET A 562 27.76 -0.18 9.55
C MET A 562 28.93 -1.01 10.09
N ASN A 563 28.78 -1.50 11.31
CA ASN A 563 29.74 -2.42 11.92
C ASN A 563 29.14 -3.83 11.98
N ASP A 564 29.72 -4.75 11.22
CA ASP A 564 29.44 -6.19 11.23
C ASP A 564 30.77 -6.95 11.16
N PRO A 565 31.37 -7.32 12.30
CA PRO A 565 32.65 -8.00 12.31
C PRO A 565 32.55 -9.39 11.67
N GLU A 566 33.54 -9.77 10.86
CA GLU A 566 33.56 -11.08 10.19
C GLU A 566 33.57 -12.23 11.21
N SER A 567 34.33 -12.05 12.30
CA SER A 567 34.39 -12.96 13.45
C SER A 567 33.81 -12.28 14.70
N GLY A 568 32.84 -12.92 15.35
CA GLY A 568 32.19 -12.38 16.55
C GLY A 568 30.98 -13.22 16.98
N THR A 569 30.54 -13.04 18.21
CA THR A 569 29.33 -13.66 18.79
C THR A 569 28.15 -12.70 18.88
N ASP A 570 28.35 -11.44 18.50
CA ASP A 570 27.35 -10.39 18.65
C ASP A 570 26.17 -10.62 17.69
N ASN A 571 24.96 -10.41 18.20
CA ASN A 571 23.74 -10.50 17.39
C ASN A 571 23.47 -9.16 16.67
N VAL A 572 24.35 -8.79 15.75
CA VAL A 572 24.21 -7.62 14.88
C VAL A 572 23.80 -8.05 13.46
N HIS A 573 23.05 -7.18 12.78
CA HIS A 573 22.69 -7.35 11.38
C HIS A 573 23.93 -7.49 10.49
N PHE A 574 23.80 -8.24 9.41
CA PHE A 574 24.86 -8.40 8.42
C PHE A 574 24.88 -7.24 7.42
N GLY A 575 26.07 -6.90 6.95
CA GLY A 575 26.29 -5.92 5.89
C GLY A 575 27.29 -6.45 4.85
N TRP A 576 27.13 -5.99 3.61
CA TRP A 576 28.10 -6.27 2.56
C TRP A 576 29.45 -5.61 2.90
N ASP A 577 30.55 -6.10 2.32
CA ASP A 577 31.89 -5.58 2.60
C ASP A 577 32.03 -4.08 2.30
N ASN A 578 31.37 -3.57 1.26
CA ASN A 578 31.36 -2.14 0.93
C ASN A 578 30.65 -1.25 1.98
N GLU A 579 29.83 -1.84 2.85
CA GLU A 579 29.10 -1.14 3.90
C GLU A 579 29.95 -0.98 5.17
N LYS A 580 31.15 -1.59 5.21
CA LYS A 580 31.95 -1.76 6.44
C LYS A 580 33.34 -1.15 6.29
N PRO A 581 33.91 -0.50 7.32
CA PRO A 581 33.30 -0.20 8.62
C PRO A 581 32.43 1.08 8.60
N ALA A 582 31.72 1.33 9.70
CA ALA A 582 31.02 2.60 9.91
C ALA A 582 32.01 3.77 10.03
N ARG A 583 31.72 4.89 9.37
CA ARG A 583 32.56 6.09 9.37
C ARG A 583 31.72 7.36 9.44
N LYS A 584 32.26 8.39 10.08
CA LYS A 584 31.63 9.72 10.19
C LYS A 584 32.18 10.62 9.10
N VAL A 585 31.29 11.36 8.43
CA VAL A 585 31.67 12.33 7.41
C VAL A 585 30.93 13.64 7.65
N GLN A 586 31.63 14.75 7.50
CA GLN A 586 31.07 16.10 7.55
C GLN A 586 30.59 16.48 6.16
N VAL A 587 29.32 16.85 6.04
CA VAL A 587 28.71 17.30 4.79
C VAL A 587 28.42 18.79 4.92
N HIS A 588 28.81 19.57 3.90
CA HIS A 588 28.55 21.00 3.84
C HIS A 588 27.06 21.28 3.58
N ALA A 589 26.63 22.54 3.71
CA ALA A 589 25.27 22.93 3.39
C ALA A 589 25.09 23.07 1.87
N PHE A 590 23.96 22.61 1.34
CA PHE A 590 23.62 22.68 -0.08
C PHE A 590 22.09 22.75 -0.23
N GLN A 591 21.61 22.96 -1.46
CA GLN A 591 20.20 22.92 -1.78
C GLN A 591 19.85 21.70 -2.63
N ALA A 592 18.72 21.07 -2.36
CA ALA A 592 18.21 19.92 -3.09
C ALA A 592 16.79 20.14 -3.61
N ARG A 593 16.49 19.67 -4.82
CA ARG A 593 15.10 19.59 -5.30
C ARG A 593 14.32 18.55 -4.51
N GLY A 594 13.03 18.81 -4.28
CA GLY A 594 12.15 17.97 -3.46
C GLY A 594 11.97 16.53 -3.96
N ARG A 595 11.99 16.31 -5.28
CA ARG A 595 11.72 15.02 -5.95
C ARG A 595 12.71 14.71 -7.10
N PRO A 596 12.77 13.46 -7.62
CA PRO A 596 13.54 13.14 -8.82
C PRO A 596 13.12 13.91 -10.07
N ILE A 597 14.01 13.91 -11.06
CA ILE A 597 13.73 14.33 -12.43
C ILE A 597 12.63 13.44 -13.02
N THR A 598 11.60 14.06 -13.61
CA THR A 598 10.49 13.33 -14.23
C THR A 598 10.72 13.05 -15.72
N ASN A 599 9.89 12.17 -16.29
CA ASN A 599 9.84 11.96 -17.74
C ASN A 599 9.50 13.25 -18.51
N GLU A 600 8.65 14.12 -17.97
CA GLU A 600 8.35 15.42 -18.59
C GLU A 600 9.58 16.34 -18.63
N GLU A 601 10.28 16.49 -17.50
CA GLU A 601 11.48 17.33 -17.42
C GLU A 601 12.58 16.82 -18.35
N TYR A 602 12.77 15.49 -18.40
CA TYR A 602 13.72 14.88 -19.32
C TYR A 602 13.30 15.03 -20.79
N ALA A 603 12.01 14.90 -21.10
CA ALA A 603 11.49 15.15 -22.44
C ALA A 603 11.71 16.61 -22.89
N GLN A 604 11.53 17.58 -22.00
CA GLN A 604 11.84 18.99 -22.26
C GLN A 604 13.33 19.21 -22.52
N TYR A 605 14.20 18.58 -21.74
CA TYR A 605 15.64 18.59 -21.99
C TYR A 605 15.98 18.05 -23.39
N LEU A 606 15.47 16.87 -23.76
CA LEU A 606 15.73 16.28 -25.09
C LEU A 606 15.23 17.18 -26.23
N TYR A 607 14.02 17.71 -26.08
CA TYR A 607 13.40 18.57 -27.09
C TYR A 607 14.15 19.90 -27.27
N THR A 608 14.54 20.56 -26.19
CA THR A 608 15.21 21.87 -26.24
C THR A 608 16.67 21.78 -26.69
N THR A 609 17.34 20.65 -26.40
CA THR A 609 18.74 20.42 -26.80
C THR A 609 18.88 19.73 -28.17
N ASN A 610 17.76 19.35 -28.81
CA ASN A 610 17.74 18.52 -30.02
C ASN A 610 18.52 17.20 -29.86
N ALA A 611 18.50 16.61 -28.67
CA ALA A 611 19.14 15.33 -28.43
C ALA A 611 18.34 14.19 -29.09
N ALA A 612 19.00 13.44 -29.98
CA ALA A 612 18.35 12.39 -30.78
C ALA A 612 18.13 11.07 -30.03
N LYS A 613 18.94 10.80 -29.00
CA LYS A 613 18.91 9.52 -28.26
C LYS A 613 17.87 9.58 -27.14
N ILE A 614 16.88 8.69 -27.20
CA ILE A 614 15.94 8.44 -26.09
C ILE A 614 16.56 7.44 -25.11
N PRO A 615 16.16 7.45 -23.82
CA PRO A 615 16.73 6.55 -22.83
C PRO A 615 16.22 5.12 -23.05
N ALA A 616 16.96 4.12 -22.59
CA ALA A 616 16.58 2.70 -22.75
C ALA A 616 15.28 2.33 -21.99
N SER A 617 14.86 3.18 -21.05
CA SER A 617 13.56 3.12 -20.39
C SER A 617 12.38 3.43 -21.30
N TRP A 618 12.63 4.07 -22.45
CA TRP A 618 11.62 4.43 -23.43
C TRP A 618 11.70 3.53 -24.67
N SER A 619 10.68 3.63 -25.51
CA SER A 619 10.62 3.01 -26.83
C SER A 619 10.00 3.98 -27.83
N SER A 620 10.55 4.05 -29.04
CA SER A 620 9.94 4.72 -30.17
C SER A 620 9.00 3.75 -30.89
N ASN A 621 7.74 4.13 -31.08
CA ASN A 621 6.68 3.31 -31.71
C ASN A 621 6.86 3.14 -33.23
N GLY A 622 8.07 3.36 -33.77
CA GLY A 622 8.39 3.25 -35.19
C GLY A 622 9.21 2.01 -35.51
N LEU A 623 8.58 0.82 -35.48
CA LEU A 623 8.92 -0.42 -36.21
C LEU A 623 8.23 -1.65 -35.56
N THR A 624 6.96 -1.91 -35.92
CA THR A 624 6.46 -3.30 -36.03
C THR A 624 5.42 -3.39 -37.15
N ASN A 625 5.90 -3.73 -38.35
CA ASN A 625 5.10 -4.47 -39.32
C ASN A 625 4.95 -5.90 -38.77
N GLY A 626 3.73 -6.35 -38.46
CA GLY A 626 3.45 -7.77 -38.21
C GLY A 626 2.51 -8.05 -37.04
N THR A 627 1.20 -7.99 -37.33
CA THR A 627 0.14 -8.81 -36.71
C THR A 627 0.21 -9.09 -35.21
N HIS A 628 -0.23 -8.13 -34.39
CA HIS A 628 -1.23 -8.37 -33.34
C HIS A 628 -1.89 -7.03 -33.02
N LYS A 629 -3.02 -6.74 -33.70
CA LYS A 629 -3.94 -5.72 -33.22
C LYS A 629 -4.58 -6.26 -31.94
N PRO A 630 -4.49 -5.58 -30.79
CA PRO A 630 -5.48 -5.80 -29.76
C PRO A 630 -6.81 -5.33 -30.35
N ASN A 631 -7.77 -6.24 -30.43
CA ASN A 631 -9.12 -5.89 -30.86
C ASN A 631 -9.69 -4.83 -29.91
N GLY A 632 -9.92 -3.63 -30.44
CA GLY A 632 -10.95 -2.71 -29.94
C GLY A 632 -10.48 -1.53 -29.09
N ALA A 633 -9.85 -0.52 -29.70
CA ALA A 633 -9.98 0.86 -29.27
C ALA A 633 -9.72 1.84 -30.43
N ASN A 634 -10.46 1.69 -31.54
CA ASN A 634 -10.68 2.82 -32.44
C ASN A 634 -11.79 3.68 -31.83
N GLY A 635 -11.41 4.47 -30.83
CA GLY A 635 -12.23 5.50 -30.23
C GLY A 635 -11.42 6.78 -30.16
N THR A 636 -11.46 7.57 -31.23
CA THR A 636 -11.23 9.02 -31.14
C THR A 636 -12.36 9.63 -30.34
N ASN A 637 -12.38 9.42 -29.03
CA ASN A 637 -13.23 10.19 -28.12
C ASN A 637 -12.38 11.34 -27.57
N GLY A 638 -12.86 12.56 -27.79
CA GLY A 638 -12.17 13.82 -27.51
C GLY A 638 -11.98 14.11 -26.02
N TYR A 639 -11.09 13.38 -25.36
CA TYR A 639 -10.62 13.68 -24.01
C TYR A 639 -9.40 14.62 -24.10
N LYS A 640 -9.49 15.78 -23.46
CA LYS A 640 -8.43 16.81 -23.47
C LYS A 640 -7.13 16.21 -22.92
N ALA A 641 -6.08 16.20 -23.74
CA ALA A 641 -4.74 15.81 -23.35
C ALA A 641 -4.26 16.62 -22.13
N VAL A 642 -3.45 15.99 -21.29
CA VAL A 642 -2.77 16.63 -20.16
C VAL A 642 -1.93 17.80 -20.71
N PRO A 643 -2.17 19.07 -20.30
CA PRO A 643 -1.42 20.21 -20.80
C PRO A 643 0.08 20.10 -20.50
N THR A 644 0.91 20.20 -21.53
CA THR A 644 2.38 20.26 -21.44
C THR A 644 2.91 21.23 -22.50
N THR A 645 4.11 21.76 -22.29
CA THR A 645 4.78 22.67 -23.25
C THR A 645 5.39 21.93 -24.44
N LEU A 646 5.45 20.59 -24.37
CA LEU A 646 5.97 19.73 -25.42
C LEU A 646 4.93 19.57 -26.55
N PRO A 647 5.34 19.63 -27.83
CA PRO A 647 4.42 19.35 -28.94
C PRO A 647 3.92 17.89 -28.90
N ASP A 648 2.64 17.67 -29.23
CA ASP A 648 2.07 16.32 -29.36
C ASP A 648 2.86 15.43 -30.34
N SER A 649 3.46 16.04 -31.37
CA SER A 649 4.33 15.34 -32.33
C SER A 649 5.59 14.76 -31.69
N PHE A 650 6.06 15.31 -30.57
CA PHE A 650 7.19 14.77 -29.83
C PHE A 650 6.79 13.60 -28.91
N LEU A 651 5.57 13.62 -28.37
CA LEU A 651 5.11 12.63 -27.38
C LEU A 651 4.43 11.42 -28.01
N SER A 652 3.73 11.61 -29.13
CA SER A 652 2.83 10.62 -29.72
C SER A 652 3.49 9.31 -30.17
N ASP A 653 4.78 9.33 -30.47
CA ASP A 653 5.56 8.17 -30.91
C ASP A 653 6.40 7.54 -29.79
N LYS A 654 6.28 7.97 -28.53
CA LYS A 654 7.10 7.48 -27.42
C LYS A 654 6.27 6.82 -26.33
N SER A 655 6.84 5.75 -25.77
CA SER A 655 6.25 4.98 -24.68
C SER A 655 7.32 4.63 -23.64
N VAL A 656 6.94 4.53 -22.38
CA VAL A 656 7.77 4.01 -21.29
C VAL A 656 7.61 2.48 -21.20
N ARG A 657 8.71 1.76 -21.05
CA ARG A 657 8.72 0.30 -20.88
C ARG A 657 8.35 -0.07 -19.45
N THR A 658 7.39 -0.97 -19.30
CA THR A 658 6.95 -1.50 -18.00
C THR A 658 6.75 -3.01 -18.10
N VAL A 659 6.61 -3.70 -16.97
CA VAL A 659 6.20 -5.13 -16.98
C VAL A 659 4.80 -5.35 -17.54
N TYR A 660 3.98 -4.29 -17.64
CA TYR A 660 2.64 -4.32 -18.25
C TYR A 660 2.65 -4.01 -19.75
N GLY A 661 3.85 -3.91 -20.35
CA GLY A 661 4.04 -3.48 -21.73
C GLY A 661 4.35 -1.99 -21.85
N LEU A 662 4.09 -1.44 -23.04
CA LEU A 662 4.38 -0.05 -23.36
C LEU A 662 3.27 0.87 -22.84
N VAL A 663 3.64 1.78 -21.95
CA VAL A 663 2.75 2.85 -21.46
C VAL A 663 3.04 4.12 -22.26
N PRO A 664 2.06 4.76 -22.91
CA PRO A 664 2.30 6.00 -23.66
C PRO A 664 3.01 7.05 -22.80
N LEU A 665 4.02 7.74 -23.34
CA LEU A 665 4.80 8.74 -22.58
C LEU A 665 3.92 9.84 -21.99
N LYS A 666 2.85 10.24 -22.70
CA LYS A 666 1.82 11.18 -22.24
C LYS A 666 1.13 10.75 -20.93
N SER A 667 1.07 9.45 -20.64
CA SER A 667 0.46 8.88 -19.44
C SER A 667 1.48 8.63 -18.32
N ALA A 668 2.77 8.86 -18.57
CA ALA A 668 3.87 8.62 -17.65
C ALA A 668 4.74 9.87 -17.39
N LEU A 669 4.29 11.06 -17.82
CA LEU A 669 5.01 12.33 -17.69
C LEU A 669 5.42 12.65 -16.24
N ASP A 670 4.57 12.31 -15.28
CA ASP A 670 4.77 12.58 -13.85
C ASP A 670 5.63 11.54 -13.12
N TRP A 671 6.02 10.46 -13.80
CA TRP A 671 6.87 9.42 -13.23
C TRP A 671 8.33 9.86 -13.24
N PRO A 672 9.17 9.34 -12.33
CA PRO A 672 10.61 9.53 -12.43
C PRO A 672 11.12 8.95 -13.76
N VAL A 673 12.02 9.68 -14.43
CA VAL A 673 12.80 9.09 -15.52
C VAL A 673 13.90 8.22 -14.93
N PHE A 674 14.21 7.11 -15.58
CA PHE A 674 15.40 6.32 -15.29
C PHE A 674 16.22 6.13 -16.57
N ALA A 675 17.53 6.33 -16.45
CA ALA A 675 18.49 6.36 -17.55
C ALA A 675 19.92 6.25 -16.96
N SER A 676 20.94 6.20 -17.83
CA SER A 676 22.33 6.21 -17.37
C SER A 676 22.68 7.50 -16.62
N TYR A 677 23.75 7.47 -15.82
CA TYR A 677 24.23 8.66 -15.12
C TYR A 677 24.56 9.78 -16.10
N ASP A 678 25.23 9.48 -17.22
CA ASP A 678 25.66 10.50 -18.20
C ASP A 678 24.46 11.20 -18.87
N GLU A 679 23.39 10.45 -19.16
CA GLU A 679 22.12 10.99 -19.66
C GLU A 679 21.49 11.97 -18.65
N LEU A 680 21.42 11.57 -17.38
CA LEU A 680 20.78 12.36 -16.33
C LEU A 680 21.65 13.51 -15.82
N ALA A 681 22.97 13.40 -15.88
CA ALA A 681 23.89 14.46 -15.51
C ALA A 681 23.76 15.66 -16.47
N GLY A 682 23.61 15.40 -17.77
CA GLY A 682 23.32 16.44 -18.76
C GLY A 682 21.99 17.16 -18.48
N CYS A 683 20.94 16.39 -18.16
CA CYS A 683 19.65 16.95 -17.78
C CYS A 683 19.72 17.77 -16.47
N ALA A 684 20.41 17.28 -15.44
CA ALA A 684 20.58 18.00 -14.17
C ALA A 684 21.31 19.33 -14.37
N SER A 685 22.33 19.35 -15.23
CA SER A 685 23.05 20.57 -15.62
C SER A 685 22.15 21.56 -16.34
N TRP A 686 21.33 21.10 -17.29
CA TRP A 686 20.32 21.92 -17.98
C TRP A 686 19.28 22.50 -17.00
N MET A 687 18.91 21.76 -15.95
CA MET A 687 18.03 22.23 -14.87
C MET A 687 18.70 23.20 -13.88
N GLY A 688 19.98 23.56 -14.11
CA GLY A 688 20.71 24.53 -13.29
C GLY A 688 21.32 23.94 -12.02
N GLY A 689 21.67 22.66 -12.01
CA GLY A 689 22.36 22.02 -10.87
C GLY A 689 23.20 20.81 -11.29
N ARG A 690 23.37 19.87 -10.36
CA ARG A 690 24.16 18.64 -10.55
C ARG A 690 23.52 17.46 -9.81
N ILE A 691 24.00 16.26 -10.08
CA ILE A 691 23.66 15.06 -9.29
C ILE A 691 24.43 15.13 -7.95
N PRO A 692 23.81 14.75 -6.80
CA PRO A 692 24.47 14.80 -5.50
C PRO A 692 25.63 13.82 -5.37
N THR A 693 26.59 14.12 -4.50
CA THR A 693 27.58 13.12 -4.07
C THR A 693 26.92 12.05 -3.18
N PHE A 694 27.64 10.95 -2.95
CA PHE A 694 27.21 9.90 -2.01
C PHE A 694 26.90 10.46 -0.61
N GLU A 695 27.77 11.32 -0.11
CA GLU A 695 27.65 11.98 1.19
C GLU A 695 26.45 12.93 1.25
N GLU A 696 26.24 13.73 0.19
CA GLU A 696 25.09 14.65 0.08
C GLU A 696 23.76 13.90 0.02
N ALA A 697 23.66 12.82 -0.77
CA ALA A 697 22.45 12.00 -0.83
C ALA A 697 22.13 11.39 0.54
N ARG A 698 23.13 10.91 1.28
CA ARG A 698 22.97 10.43 2.66
C ARG A 698 22.57 11.55 3.62
N SER A 699 23.11 12.76 3.44
CA SER A 699 22.72 13.95 4.20
C SER A 699 21.27 14.35 3.96
N ILE A 700 20.76 14.24 2.73
CA ILE A 700 19.33 14.44 2.44
C ILE A 700 18.49 13.43 3.21
N TYR A 701 18.88 12.15 3.18
CA TYR A 701 18.12 11.08 3.83
C TYR A 701 18.07 11.27 5.36
N ALA A 702 19.22 11.53 5.99
CA ALA A 702 19.31 11.83 7.42
C ALA A 702 18.51 13.09 7.79
N PHE A 703 18.58 14.15 6.98
CA PHE A 703 17.82 15.37 7.22
C PHE A 703 16.31 15.11 7.19
N VAL A 704 15.80 14.43 6.15
CA VAL A 704 14.37 14.10 6.04
C VAL A 704 13.90 13.19 7.17
N GLU A 705 14.72 12.22 7.58
CA GLU A 705 14.42 11.34 8.71
C GLU A 705 14.32 12.14 10.01
N SER A 706 15.32 12.97 10.33
CA SER A 706 15.30 13.81 11.53
C SER A 706 14.09 14.77 11.56
N GLN A 707 13.73 15.34 10.40
CA GLN A 707 12.53 16.16 10.28
C GLN A 707 11.27 15.32 10.51
N ARG A 708 11.22 14.09 9.99
CA ARG A 708 10.11 13.17 10.28
C ARG A 708 10.06 12.76 11.74
N GLU A 709 11.16 12.59 12.44
CA GLU A 709 11.17 12.28 13.88
C GLU A 709 10.75 13.48 14.73
N LEU A 710 11.26 14.68 14.43
CA LEU A 710 10.84 15.94 15.05
C LEU A 710 9.37 16.22 14.77
N LEU A 711 8.94 15.99 13.53
CA LEU A 711 7.55 16.02 13.16
C LEU A 711 6.84 14.91 13.92
N MET A 712 7.16 13.62 13.89
CA MET A 712 6.39 12.60 14.64
C MET A 712 6.31 12.88 16.15
N GLY A 713 7.39 13.41 16.74
CA GLY A 713 7.40 13.96 18.11
C GLY A 713 6.52 15.21 18.29
N GLY A 714 6.35 16.02 17.24
CA GLY A 714 5.49 17.21 17.18
C GLY A 714 4.18 17.11 16.37
N ARG A 715 3.86 15.98 15.72
CA ARG A 715 2.91 15.69 14.60
C ARG A 715 2.12 14.40 14.89
N LEU A 716 2.31 13.83 16.08
CA LEU A 716 1.19 13.43 16.94
C LEU A 716 0.05 14.48 16.96
N SER A 717 0.32 15.73 16.56
CA SER A 717 -0.59 16.87 16.52
C SER A 717 -1.20 17.27 15.16
N ARG A 718 -0.88 16.65 14.00
CA ARG A 718 -1.47 17.09 12.71
C ARG A 718 -1.38 16.06 11.56
N LYS A 719 -2.45 15.29 11.37
CA LYS A 719 -2.92 14.77 10.06
C LYS A 719 -4.44 14.83 10.02
N VAL A 720 -4.99 15.16 8.86
CA VAL A 720 -6.40 15.46 8.61
C VAL A 720 -7.19 14.15 8.49
N PRO A 721 -8.41 14.04 9.07
CA PRO A 721 -8.98 12.77 9.49
C PRO A 721 -9.96 12.22 8.45
N ALA A 722 -9.91 10.91 8.21
CA ALA A 722 -10.97 10.19 7.53
C ALA A 722 -11.98 9.73 8.60
N VAL A 723 -13.03 10.55 8.78
CA VAL A 723 -14.36 10.15 9.27
C VAL A 723 -14.40 9.66 10.74
N ASN A 724 -14.46 10.61 11.70
CA ASN A 724 -15.60 10.80 12.64
C ASN A 724 -15.26 11.35 14.06
N GLY A 725 -15.15 12.67 14.28
CA GLY A 725 -14.91 13.20 15.64
C GLY A 725 -15.97 14.14 16.24
N HIS A 726 -16.27 13.82 17.52
CA HIS A 726 -16.46 14.63 18.75
C HIS A 726 -17.77 15.36 19.14
N LEU A 727 -18.18 15.11 20.41
CA LEU A 727 -18.94 15.97 21.34
C LEU A 727 -18.42 15.84 22.80
N SER A 728 -17.71 16.88 23.26
CA SER A 728 -17.39 17.48 24.59
C SER A 728 -17.24 16.71 25.95
N ASN A 729 -15.99 16.76 26.47
CA ASN A 729 -15.38 17.03 27.80
C ASN A 729 -16.10 16.94 29.18
N ASN A 730 -15.40 16.28 30.14
CA ASN A 730 -15.15 16.75 31.53
C ASN A 730 -13.84 16.10 32.07
N GLY A 731 -12.88 16.93 32.51
CA GLY A 731 -11.47 16.54 32.75
C GLY A 731 -11.12 15.97 34.13
N VAL A 732 -9.92 15.36 34.21
CA VAL A 732 -9.15 15.05 35.44
C VAL A 732 -7.64 14.98 35.09
N GLU A 733 -6.77 15.42 36.02
CA GLU A 733 -5.30 15.55 35.93
C GLU A 733 -4.53 14.21 35.81
N GLU A 734 -3.41 14.23 35.07
CA GLU A 734 -2.51 13.10 34.82
C GLU A 734 -1.39 12.96 35.87
N THR A 735 -0.99 11.72 36.16
CA THR A 735 0.30 11.38 36.79
C THR A 735 0.98 10.31 35.93
N PRO A 736 2.28 10.42 35.59
CA PRO A 736 2.91 9.51 34.63
C PRO A 736 3.47 8.25 35.30
N PRO A 737 3.42 7.06 34.66
CA PRO A 737 4.24 5.94 35.06
C PRO A 737 5.50 5.80 34.19
N CYS A 738 6.64 5.74 34.86
CA CYS A 738 7.90 5.24 34.35
C CYS A 738 7.78 3.77 33.89
N SER A 739 8.39 3.44 32.76
CA SER A 739 8.97 2.12 32.55
C SER A 739 10.11 2.16 31.52
N SER A 740 11.14 1.37 31.80
CA SER A 740 12.47 1.32 31.20
C SER A 740 12.55 0.50 29.90
N PRO A 741 13.46 0.84 28.96
CA PRO A 741 13.54 0.24 27.64
C PRO A 741 14.40 -1.04 27.61
N SER A 742 13.98 -2.06 26.85
CA SER A 742 14.91 -3.10 26.37
C SER A 742 14.48 -3.73 25.04
N ALA A 743 15.50 -4.01 24.23
CA ALA A 743 15.57 -4.78 22.98
C ALA A 743 14.90 -4.25 21.69
N VAL A 744 13.82 -3.48 21.73
CA VAL A 744 13.12 -3.00 20.50
C VAL A 744 13.83 -1.81 19.84
N GLU A 745 14.69 -1.08 20.56
CA GLU A 745 15.35 0.14 20.07
C GLU A 745 16.45 -0.09 19.01
N ASN A 746 17.01 -1.30 18.87
CA ASN A 746 18.18 -1.52 18.01
C ASN A 746 17.88 -1.65 16.51
N SER A 747 16.65 -2.03 16.11
CA SER A 747 16.32 -2.19 14.68
C SER A 747 15.99 -0.87 13.98
N SER A 748 15.46 0.14 14.71
CA SER A 748 15.14 1.47 14.16
C SER A 748 16.38 2.29 13.82
N ALA A 749 17.53 2.01 14.43
CA ALA A 749 18.76 2.76 14.17
C ALA A 749 19.31 2.51 12.75
N LEU A 750 19.25 1.27 12.24
CA LEU A 750 19.82 0.87 10.95
C LEU A 750 18.80 0.83 9.80
N PHE A 751 17.51 0.66 10.10
CA PHE A 751 16.45 0.50 9.10
C PHE A 751 15.41 1.61 9.17
N VAL A 752 15.01 2.16 8.03
CA VAL A 752 14.00 3.22 7.95
C VAL A 752 12.58 2.67 7.75
N ASP A 753 11.58 3.38 8.26
CA ASP A 753 10.19 3.11 7.92
C ASP A 753 9.92 3.46 6.45
N LEU A 754 9.43 2.47 5.70
CA LEU A 754 9.14 2.56 4.27
C LEU A 754 7.64 2.79 4.01
N ALA A 755 6.88 3.21 5.02
CA ALA A 755 5.50 3.66 4.86
C ALA A 755 5.40 4.75 3.77
N GLY A 756 4.52 4.52 2.80
CA GLY A 756 4.35 5.41 1.64
C GLY A 756 5.35 5.20 0.50
N ALA A 757 6.50 4.55 0.71
CA ALA A 757 7.47 4.27 -0.34
C ALA A 757 6.95 3.24 -1.37
N ASN A 758 7.38 3.36 -2.62
CA ASN A 758 7.12 2.40 -3.69
C ASN A 758 8.31 1.44 -3.81
N VAL A 759 8.31 0.39 -2.99
CA VAL A 759 9.34 -0.65 -2.88
C VAL A 759 8.67 -2.00 -2.58
N GLY A 760 9.41 -3.10 -2.67
CA GLY A 760 8.94 -4.43 -2.28
C GLY A 760 7.73 -4.92 -3.05
N PHE A 761 7.64 -4.59 -4.35
CA PHE A 761 6.53 -4.94 -5.24
C PHE A 761 5.16 -4.36 -4.81
N LYS A 762 5.16 -3.23 -4.09
CA LYS A 762 3.94 -2.47 -3.78
C LYS A 762 3.18 -2.13 -5.07
N HIS A 763 3.91 -1.57 -6.04
CA HIS A 763 3.48 -1.44 -7.42
C HIS A 763 4.53 -2.12 -8.29
N TRP A 764 4.10 -2.70 -9.40
CA TRP A 764 5.00 -3.34 -10.37
C TRP A 764 5.49 -2.35 -11.44
N HIS A 765 5.55 -1.06 -11.09
CA HIS A 765 5.98 0.03 -11.97
C HIS A 765 6.34 1.27 -11.13
N PRO A 766 7.10 2.23 -11.71
CA PRO A 766 7.28 3.55 -11.09
C PRO A 766 5.96 4.30 -10.92
N VAL A 767 5.85 5.14 -9.90
CA VAL A 767 4.65 5.94 -9.62
C VAL A 767 4.89 7.44 -9.78
N PRO A 768 3.84 8.24 -10.03
CA PRO A 768 3.95 9.69 -10.10
C PRO A 768 4.58 10.32 -8.84
N VAL A 769 5.47 11.30 -9.03
CA VAL A 769 6.19 11.99 -7.94
C VAL A 769 5.86 13.48 -7.82
N THR A 770 5.17 14.05 -8.80
CA THR A 770 4.97 15.50 -8.94
C THR A 770 4.06 16.13 -7.89
N SER A 771 3.23 15.35 -7.20
CA SER A 771 2.42 15.83 -6.07
C SER A 771 3.22 16.07 -4.79
N GLN A 772 4.50 15.66 -4.75
CA GLN A 772 5.39 15.80 -3.60
C GLN A 772 6.48 16.84 -3.82
N GLY A 773 6.40 17.67 -4.86
CA GLY A 773 7.43 18.67 -5.19
C GLY A 773 7.68 19.72 -4.10
N ASN A 774 6.68 20.02 -3.26
CA ASN A 774 6.76 20.90 -2.10
C ASN A 774 7.19 20.17 -0.81
N THR A 775 7.75 18.96 -0.94
CA THR A 775 8.35 18.21 0.17
C THR A 775 9.66 17.58 -0.28
N LEU A 776 10.61 17.45 0.64
CA LEU A 776 11.87 16.78 0.35
C LEU A 776 11.73 15.27 0.55
N ALA A 777 11.83 14.51 -0.54
CA ALA A 777 11.82 13.05 -0.53
C ALA A 777 13.13 12.49 0.08
N GLY A 778 13.00 11.63 1.09
CA GLY A 778 14.13 10.92 1.72
C GLY A 778 14.41 9.56 1.08
N GLN A 779 15.05 8.68 1.84
CA GLN A 779 15.40 7.31 1.39
C GLN A 779 14.17 6.56 0.82
N SER A 780 14.36 5.92 -0.33
CA SER A 780 13.31 5.19 -1.07
C SER A 780 12.11 6.06 -1.52
N GLY A 781 12.23 7.39 -1.45
CA GLY A 781 11.17 8.35 -1.81
C GLY A 781 11.13 8.72 -3.29
N MET A 782 11.88 8.04 -4.15
CA MET A 782 12.11 8.42 -5.54
C MET A 782 11.03 7.91 -6.52
N GLY A 783 9.86 7.50 -6.04
CA GLY A 783 8.78 6.98 -6.88
C GLY A 783 9.00 5.56 -7.42
N GLY A 784 10.00 4.83 -6.90
CA GLY A 784 10.30 3.46 -7.30
C GLY A 784 11.51 3.32 -8.23
N VAL A 785 12.46 4.25 -8.18
CA VAL A 785 13.77 4.13 -8.85
C VAL A 785 14.89 4.40 -7.84
N TRP A 786 16.06 3.82 -8.05
CA TRP A 786 17.28 4.19 -7.33
C TRP A 786 17.68 5.65 -7.64
N GLU A 787 18.51 6.25 -6.79
CA GLU A 787 19.06 7.59 -6.96
C GLU A 787 20.55 7.50 -7.31
N TRP A 788 20.91 8.02 -8.49
CA TRP A 788 22.31 8.20 -8.88
C TRP A 788 23.02 9.16 -7.92
N THR A 789 24.29 8.87 -7.65
CA THR A 789 25.23 9.82 -7.06
C THR A 789 26.39 10.08 -8.01
N SER A 790 27.04 11.24 -7.88
CA SER A 790 28.24 11.60 -8.65
C SER A 790 29.51 10.91 -8.15
N SER A 791 29.43 10.19 -7.03
CA SER A 791 30.57 9.54 -6.40
C SER A 791 30.84 8.17 -7.04
N PRO A 792 32.06 7.93 -7.56
CA PRO A 792 32.47 6.59 -7.96
C PRO A 792 32.61 5.67 -6.74
N LEU A 793 32.35 4.38 -6.93
CA LEU A 793 32.62 3.35 -5.93
C LEU A 793 34.13 3.21 -5.78
N ARG A 794 34.64 3.50 -4.58
CA ARG A 794 36.07 3.47 -4.26
C ARG A 794 36.33 2.74 -2.96
N ARG A 795 37.54 2.19 -2.85
CA ARG A 795 38.05 1.65 -1.60
C ARG A 795 38.13 2.76 -0.55
N HIS A 796 37.44 2.59 0.57
CA HIS A 796 37.53 3.47 1.73
C HIS A 796 38.43 2.90 2.83
N GLU A 797 38.80 3.75 3.78
CA GLU A 797 39.63 3.37 4.93
C GLU A 797 38.95 2.27 5.75
N GLY A 798 39.72 1.23 6.09
CA GLY A 798 39.23 0.07 6.83
C GLY A 798 38.46 -0.96 6.01
N PHE A 799 38.27 -0.76 4.69
CA PHE A 799 37.64 -1.77 3.83
C PHE A 799 38.45 -3.07 3.78
N GLU A 800 37.77 -4.17 4.08
CA GLU A 800 38.25 -5.54 3.92
C GLU A 800 37.23 -6.35 3.09
N PRO A 801 37.66 -7.08 2.05
CA PRO A 801 36.78 -7.94 1.27
C PRO A 801 36.10 -9.00 2.13
N MET A 802 34.84 -9.33 1.82
CA MET A 802 34.11 -10.38 2.53
C MET A 802 34.76 -11.75 2.31
N GLU A 803 35.02 -12.52 3.37
CA GLU A 803 35.69 -13.83 3.26
C GLU A 803 34.90 -14.82 2.38
N LEU A 804 33.56 -14.80 2.46
CA LEU A 804 32.68 -15.69 1.69
C LEU A 804 32.63 -15.36 0.20
N TYR A 805 32.71 -14.07 -0.13
CA TYR A 805 32.62 -13.58 -1.50
C TYR A 805 33.58 -12.40 -1.75
N PRO A 806 34.91 -12.64 -1.81
CA PRO A 806 35.92 -11.56 -1.81
C PRO A 806 35.87 -10.63 -3.03
N LEU A 807 35.34 -11.13 -4.15
CA LEU A 807 35.26 -10.39 -5.41
C LEU A 807 33.93 -9.64 -5.59
N TYR A 808 33.05 -9.64 -4.58
CA TYR A 808 31.73 -8.99 -4.66
C TYR A 808 31.86 -7.47 -4.87
N THR A 809 32.71 -6.79 -4.11
CA THR A 809 32.94 -5.35 -4.26
C THR A 809 34.29 -5.03 -4.88
N ALA A 810 35.34 -5.77 -4.49
CA ALA A 810 36.73 -5.39 -4.77
C ALA A 810 37.06 -5.27 -6.26
N ASP A 811 36.39 -6.05 -7.13
CA ASP A 811 36.58 -6.01 -8.58
C ASP A 811 36.06 -4.72 -9.23
N PHE A 812 35.19 -3.98 -8.54
CA PHE A 812 34.48 -2.80 -9.06
C PHE A 812 35.07 -1.46 -8.58
N PHE A 813 36.23 -1.48 -7.91
CA PHE A 813 37.00 -0.26 -7.60
C PHE A 813 37.83 0.19 -8.81
N ASP A 814 37.14 0.51 -9.91
CA ASP A 814 37.71 0.76 -11.23
C ASP A 814 37.45 2.18 -11.76
N ASP A 815 36.87 3.05 -10.93
CA ASP A 815 36.42 4.42 -11.26
C ASP A 815 35.35 4.51 -12.37
N LYS A 816 34.79 3.38 -12.83
CA LYS A 816 33.70 3.35 -13.84
C LYS A 816 32.32 3.22 -13.21
N HIS A 817 32.26 2.65 -12.01
CA HIS A 817 31.02 2.42 -11.29
C HIS A 817 30.69 3.60 -10.39
N ASN A 818 29.49 4.16 -10.54
CA ASN A 818 28.97 5.20 -9.66
C ASN A 818 28.03 4.58 -8.62
N ILE A 819 28.04 5.12 -7.40
CA ILE A 819 27.17 4.69 -6.30
C ILE A 819 25.72 5.09 -6.59
N VAL A 820 24.78 4.18 -6.30
CA VAL A 820 23.33 4.42 -6.35
C VAL A 820 22.65 4.01 -5.05
N LEU A 821 21.64 4.77 -4.62
CA LEU A 821 21.00 4.60 -3.30
C LEU A 821 19.46 4.52 -3.37
N GLY A 822 18.84 4.05 -2.29
CA GLY A 822 17.41 4.20 -2.04
C GLY A 822 16.49 3.02 -2.44
N GLY A 823 16.81 2.26 -3.49
CA GLY A 823 15.96 1.17 -3.95
C GLY A 823 14.93 1.56 -5.01
N SER A 824 14.53 0.59 -5.84
CA SER A 824 13.45 0.69 -6.82
C SER A 824 12.14 0.05 -6.30
N TRP A 825 11.10 0.08 -7.13
CA TRP A 825 9.81 -0.58 -6.85
C TRP A 825 9.92 -2.10 -6.64
N ALA A 826 10.93 -2.75 -7.22
CA ALA A 826 11.18 -4.18 -7.03
C ALA A 826 12.17 -4.49 -5.90
N THR A 827 12.89 -3.49 -5.38
CA THR A 827 13.89 -3.72 -4.34
C THR A 827 13.20 -4.10 -3.03
N HIS A 828 13.69 -5.17 -2.41
CA HIS A 828 13.16 -5.67 -1.14
C HIS A 828 13.33 -4.67 0.01
N PRO A 829 12.36 -4.55 0.94
CA PRO A 829 12.44 -3.65 2.10
C PRO A 829 13.72 -3.80 2.96
N ARG A 830 14.24 -5.02 3.15
CA ARG A 830 15.54 -5.25 3.85
C ARG A 830 16.75 -4.61 3.18
N ILE A 831 16.69 -4.36 1.87
CA ILE A 831 17.74 -3.68 1.11
C ILE A 831 17.42 -2.20 1.05
N ALA A 832 16.23 -1.85 0.52
CA ALA A 832 15.81 -0.46 0.33
C ALA A 832 15.79 0.36 1.63
N GLY A 833 15.41 -0.27 2.75
CA GLY A 833 15.30 0.38 4.06
C GLY A 833 16.60 0.42 4.85
N ARG A 834 17.67 -0.27 4.45
CA ARG A 834 18.93 -0.28 5.20
C ARG A 834 19.71 1.01 4.94
N LYS A 835 20.02 1.76 5.99
CA LYS A 835 20.76 3.03 5.90
C LYS A 835 22.19 2.89 5.41
N SER A 836 22.80 1.71 5.57
CA SER A 836 24.18 1.45 5.13
C SER A 836 24.30 0.92 3.71
N PHE A 837 23.23 0.39 3.10
CA PHE A 837 23.31 -0.36 1.84
C PHE A 837 23.79 0.52 0.67
N VAL A 838 24.80 0.05 -0.06
CA VAL A 838 25.40 0.74 -1.21
C VAL A 838 25.30 -0.16 -2.43
N ASN A 839 24.59 0.32 -3.46
CA ASN A 839 24.55 -0.31 -4.78
C ASN A 839 25.39 0.51 -5.77
N TRP A 840 25.70 -0.05 -6.93
CA TRP A 840 26.49 0.62 -7.95
C TRP A 840 26.21 0.07 -9.35
N TYR A 841 26.45 0.91 -10.36
CA TYR A 841 26.39 0.54 -11.77
C TYR A 841 27.43 1.35 -12.55
N GLN A 842 27.89 0.82 -13.69
CA GLN A 842 28.73 1.58 -14.62
C GLN A 842 28.00 2.85 -15.04
N ARG A 843 28.73 3.98 -15.10
CA ARG A 843 28.17 5.32 -15.31
C ARG A 843 27.23 5.43 -16.53
N ASN A 844 27.61 4.81 -17.62
CA ASN A 844 26.90 4.79 -18.89
C ASN A 844 25.89 3.62 -19.03
N TYR A 845 25.70 2.79 -18.00
CA TYR A 845 24.77 1.66 -18.03
C TYR A 845 23.31 2.15 -18.06
N PRO A 846 22.55 1.93 -19.15
CA PRO A 846 21.28 2.64 -19.35
C PRO A 846 20.04 1.88 -18.85
N TYR A 847 20.19 0.62 -18.44
CA TYR A 847 19.05 -0.29 -18.23
C TYR A 847 18.58 -0.38 -16.78
N ALA A 848 19.45 -0.07 -15.81
CA ALA A 848 19.09 -0.11 -14.40
C ALA A 848 18.03 0.95 -14.08
N TRP A 849 17.12 0.66 -13.14
CA TRP A 849 16.07 1.58 -12.72
C TRP A 849 16.62 2.64 -11.77
N VAL A 850 17.48 3.50 -12.29
CA VAL A 850 18.15 4.57 -11.55
C VAL A 850 17.77 5.91 -12.15
N GLY A 851 17.12 6.76 -11.35
CA GLY A 851 16.85 8.16 -11.65
C GLY A 851 17.86 9.09 -10.99
N ALA A 852 17.59 10.39 -11.02
CA ALA A 852 18.46 11.39 -10.40
C ALA A 852 17.63 12.51 -9.76
N ARG A 853 18.25 13.17 -8.79
CA ARG A 853 17.78 14.44 -8.20
C ARG A 853 18.80 15.52 -8.51
N VAL A 854 18.31 16.75 -8.59
CA VAL A 854 19.15 17.94 -8.79
C VAL A 854 19.49 18.58 -7.44
N VAL A 855 20.77 18.83 -7.21
CA VAL A 855 21.31 19.64 -6.11
C VAL A 855 22.13 20.82 -6.64
N ARG A 856 22.37 21.82 -5.79
CA ARG A 856 23.29 22.93 -6.04
C ARG A 856 23.94 23.41 -4.76
N ASP A 857 25.12 23.99 -4.87
CA ASP A 857 25.82 24.59 -3.74
C ASP A 857 25.13 25.88 -3.30
N VAL A 858 25.19 26.20 -2.00
CA VAL A 858 24.79 27.52 -1.49
C VAL A 858 26.01 28.44 -1.53
N GLU A 859 25.85 29.66 -2.05
CA GLU A 859 26.90 30.69 -2.09
C GLU A 859 27.31 31.21 -0.70
#